data_AF-A0A9X0BE25-F1
#
_entry.id   AF-A0A9X0BE25-F1
#
_cell.length_a   1.000
_cell.length_b   1.000
_cell.length_c   1.000
_cell.angle_alpha   90.00
_cell.angle_beta   90.00
_cell.angle_gamma   90.00
#
_symmetry.space_group_name_H-M   'P 1'
#
loop_
_entity.id
_entity.type
_entity.pdbx_description
1 polymer ?
#
loop_
_entity_poly.entity_id
_entity_poly.type
_entity_poly.pdbx_seq_one_letter_code
_entity_poly.pdbx_strand_id
1 'polypeptide(L)'
;MADRMEIDSSDDSREMTDANQQLERELLQCQKGSSPTAVHSRRIVSLGVSPHYVSHWTSADAFRELYQNWKDAILERFQIDRIAFRPYFVDACDHYAVLVPDPADPEGRRSLGFIKYDKKSSRVTLANACLQLPFEALELGFTTKGDQNQLAGSHGDGLKLAAVALSRDGYRLQVAASRCSWNFYLREPCKSRLHCTITPSRQSGSTRTDWAEDIAGLRFHPERDVAVLIGPGRTTQGRPVAPEEFLEWLQISLDIRGLAYPSSVVETSHGDLLFDQNLLGRIYAHGVLISGTNSIYPFKLGYNFTEGKFNRDRRWLMDRRGLAERVCRIWESALQTHEDVLLPIYVSLLRKTPAPMDVSLAADFLLPSNISRIWTYLLHESKGKDFFYCETSGAQDVKMIRETIGKRPMRLSRELWRLLRSTTPIRSAAEELSMLFQNAEEIQVVYVKGFDSRADVMYSPQQRTLKVHRRWLDLDDTHQRTSCRNWILRSANKESGKREPFFCGHIIEELLLLSISSVFGDSQTPRTTEMRYMRHIRRLLRYMPHQITLAPSEGGLTVAWEDNETELFRKHGLDGAAYHVILHEESCIDMKQELLHSDPVLDSSDLAVCGCRQQFVPQRTKQCLFADLDEFKRYYAMVSLNERSALYGLITEPLYPLAVAEIGPSVVVGDQPFGDLQHRHGPIDCSGLPMNKRKTVSSAQKSRSKRQKYMD
;
A
#
# COMPACT_ATOMS: atom_id res chain seq x y z
N MET A 1 -0.14 16.93 -44.52
CA MET A 1 0.19 18.17 -43.78
C MET A 1 1.19 17.76 -42.72
N ALA A 2 2.46 17.96 -43.04
CA ALA A 2 3.60 17.66 -42.20
C ALA A 2 4.23 19.01 -41.85
N ASP A 3 4.32 19.32 -40.56
CA ASP A 3 5.16 20.42 -40.07
C ASP A 3 6.30 19.80 -39.28
N ARG A 4 7.50 19.90 -39.86
CA ARG A 4 8.79 19.67 -39.21
C ARG A 4 9.15 20.96 -38.46
N MET A 5 9.27 20.89 -37.14
CA MET A 5 10.07 21.86 -36.39
C MET A 5 11.53 21.39 -36.45
N GLU A 6 12.32 22.02 -37.32
CA GLU A 6 13.77 22.02 -37.22
C GLU A 6 14.14 22.89 -36.01
N ILE A 7 14.72 22.26 -34.97
CA ILE A 7 15.34 22.96 -33.84
C ILE A 7 16.79 23.19 -34.24
N ASP A 8 17.13 24.47 -34.37
CA ASP A 8 18.43 24.97 -34.82
C ASP A 8 19.52 24.67 -33.78
N SER A 9 20.37 23.67 -34.06
CA SER A 9 21.48 23.25 -33.21
C SER A 9 22.73 24.15 -33.33
N SER A 10 22.62 25.31 -34.00
CA SER A 10 23.75 26.19 -34.27
C SER A 10 23.94 27.29 -33.22
N ASP A 11 22.89 27.68 -32.49
CA ASP A 11 22.93 28.78 -31.51
C ASP A 11 23.62 28.37 -30.19
N ASP A 12 23.36 27.16 -29.67
CA ASP A 12 24.01 26.65 -28.45
C ASP A 12 25.54 26.52 -28.61
N SER A 13 26.02 26.22 -29.83
CA SER A 13 27.45 26.13 -30.12
C SER A 13 28.15 27.50 -30.13
N ARG A 14 27.42 28.55 -30.51
CA ARG A 14 27.89 29.94 -30.53
C ARG A 14 27.89 30.54 -29.13
N GLU A 15 26.84 30.31 -28.34
CA GLU A 15 26.79 30.76 -26.95
C GLU A 15 27.89 30.11 -26.09
N MET A 16 28.19 28.82 -26.32
CA MET A 16 29.28 28.13 -25.61
C MET A 16 30.67 28.61 -26.04
N THR A 17 30.83 29.01 -27.30
CA THR A 17 32.09 29.59 -27.80
C THR A 17 32.30 31.00 -27.24
N ASP A 18 31.24 31.81 -27.15
CA ASP A 18 31.26 33.15 -26.57
C ASP A 18 31.48 33.12 -25.06
N ALA A 19 30.89 32.16 -24.33
CA ALA A 19 31.14 31.97 -22.90
C ALA A 19 32.60 31.58 -22.60
N ASN A 20 33.21 30.72 -23.44
CA ASN A 20 34.63 30.37 -23.31
C ASN A 20 35.56 31.55 -23.64
N GLN A 21 35.21 32.36 -24.64
CA GLN A 21 35.96 33.59 -24.97
C GLN A 21 35.77 34.70 -23.93
N GLN A 22 34.62 34.76 -23.26
CA GLN A 22 34.36 35.66 -22.13
C GLN A 22 35.21 35.26 -20.92
N LEU A 23 35.29 33.96 -20.62
CA LEU A 23 36.12 33.41 -19.55
C LEU A 23 37.62 33.64 -19.81
N GLU A 24 38.09 33.46 -21.05
CA GLU A 24 39.47 33.81 -21.45
C GLU A 24 39.76 35.31 -21.30
N ARG A 25 38.80 36.19 -21.62
CA ARG A 25 38.93 37.64 -21.46
C ARG A 25 38.99 38.06 -19.99
N GLU A 26 38.15 37.48 -19.15
CA GLU A 26 38.15 37.75 -17.70
C GLU A 26 39.43 37.23 -17.01
N LEU A 27 39.95 36.07 -17.46
CA LEU A 27 41.23 35.51 -17.00
C LEU A 27 42.44 36.37 -17.42
N LEU A 28 42.43 36.96 -18.61
CA LEU A 28 43.44 37.93 -19.05
C LEU A 28 43.37 39.26 -18.28
N GLN A 29 42.18 39.61 -17.76
CA GLN A 29 41.96 40.83 -16.99
C GLN A 29 42.42 40.66 -15.53
N CYS A 30 42.27 39.47 -14.93
CA CYS A 30 42.87 39.13 -13.63
C CYS A 30 44.41 39.10 -13.65
N GLN A 31 45.05 38.80 -14.80
CA GLN A 31 46.52 38.86 -14.93
C GLN A 31 47.09 40.29 -14.98
N LYS A 32 46.27 41.31 -15.24
CA LYS A 32 46.70 42.72 -15.30
C LYS A 32 46.75 43.42 -13.94
N GLY A 33 46.26 42.79 -12.87
CA GLY A 33 46.20 43.37 -11.52
C GLY A 33 47.43 43.12 -10.63
N SER A 34 48.39 42.31 -11.07
CA SER A 34 49.62 42.04 -10.31
C SER A 34 50.85 42.42 -11.11
N SER A 35 51.66 43.32 -10.55
CA SER A 35 52.97 43.71 -11.07
C SER A 35 53.83 42.47 -11.44
N PRO A 36 54.53 42.49 -12.59
CA PRO A 36 55.17 41.30 -13.18
C PRO A 36 56.53 40.92 -12.55
N THR A 37 56.71 41.08 -11.24
CA THR A 37 58.01 40.86 -10.57
C THR A 37 58.03 39.76 -9.51
N ALA A 38 56.99 38.92 -9.36
CA ALA A 38 56.93 37.94 -8.25
C ALA A 38 56.55 36.48 -8.62
N VAL A 39 56.80 36.00 -9.85
CA VAL A 39 56.26 34.68 -10.32
C VAL A 39 57.24 33.48 -10.12
N HIS A 40 58.31 33.61 -9.34
CA HIS A 40 59.32 32.54 -9.20
C HIS A 40 59.56 32.01 -7.78
N SER A 41 58.74 32.38 -6.79
CA SER A 41 58.95 31.94 -5.41
C SER A 41 58.13 30.70 -5.05
N ARG A 42 58.81 29.71 -4.45
CA ARG A 42 58.20 28.55 -3.78
C ARG A 42 57.26 29.05 -2.68
N ARG A 43 55.99 28.64 -2.69
CA ARG A 43 54.99 29.00 -1.66
C ARG A 43 54.77 27.84 -0.70
N ILE A 44 54.69 28.11 0.60
CA ILE A 44 54.35 27.11 1.63
C ILE A 44 53.02 27.51 2.26
N VAL A 45 52.06 26.59 2.27
CA VAL A 45 50.72 26.78 2.85
C VAL A 45 50.57 25.84 4.05
N SER A 46 50.12 26.36 5.18
CA SER A 46 49.75 25.57 6.37
C SER A 46 48.25 25.33 6.35
N LEU A 47 47.83 24.06 6.34
CA LEU A 47 46.42 23.69 6.15
C LEU A 47 45.64 23.53 7.46
N GLY A 48 46.29 23.69 8.62
CA GLY A 48 45.62 23.68 9.93
C GLY A 48 45.11 22.32 10.42
N VAL A 49 45.13 21.27 9.57
CA VAL A 49 44.64 19.93 9.92
C VAL A 49 45.70 19.12 10.69
N SER A 50 45.31 18.56 11.83
CA SER A 50 46.13 17.65 12.65
C SER A 50 46.08 16.22 12.11
N PRO A 51 47.19 15.43 12.21
CA PRO A 51 47.19 14.00 11.88
C PRO A 51 46.16 13.16 12.64
N HIS A 52 45.71 13.63 13.81
CA HIS A 52 44.72 12.95 14.64
C HIS A 52 43.27 13.24 14.21
N TYR A 53 43.05 14.20 13.32
CA TYR A 53 41.70 14.62 12.90
C TYR A 53 40.92 13.52 12.15
N VAL A 54 41.64 12.63 11.47
CA VAL A 54 41.11 11.42 10.80
C VAL A 54 41.94 10.20 11.24
N SER A 55 42.13 10.03 12.55
CA SER A 55 42.94 8.96 13.14
C SER A 55 42.52 7.55 12.70
N HIS A 56 41.23 7.36 12.42
CA HIS A 56 40.65 6.08 12.02
C HIS A 56 40.73 5.79 10.50
N TRP A 57 41.14 6.75 9.67
CA TRP A 57 41.29 6.54 8.22
C TRP A 57 42.50 5.68 7.89
N THR A 58 42.32 4.71 7.01
CA THR A 58 43.38 3.91 6.40
C THR A 58 43.87 4.54 5.09
N SER A 59 44.94 4.00 4.50
CA SER A 59 45.38 4.37 3.15
C SER A 59 44.29 4.13 2.09
N ALA A 60 43.45 3.10 2.26
CA ALA A 60 42.28 2.85 1.39
C ALA A 60 41.19 3.92 1.54
N ASP A 61 40.94 4.41 2.76
CA ASP A 61 40.00 5.53 3.00
C ASP A 61 40.48 6.81 2.32
N ALA A 62 41.79 7.07 2.35
CA ALA A 62 42.39 8.20 1.66
C ALA A 62 42.30 8.06 0.14
N PHE A 63 42.63 6.88 -0.39
CA PHE A 63 42.51 6.60 -1.83
C PHE A 63 41.07 6.74 -2.31
N ARG A 64 40.06 6.35 -1.51
CA ARG A 64 38.63 6.57 -1.80
C ARG A 64 38.30 8.01 -2.12
N GLU A 65 38.76 8.95 -1.30
CA GLU A 65 38.50 10.37 -1.53
C GLU A 65 39.19 10.88 -2.79
N LEU A 66 40.40 10.39 -3.09
CA LEU A 66 41.12 10.74 -4.30
C LEU A 66 40.44 10.17 -5.56
N TYR A 67 39.98 8.92 -5.51
CA TYR A 67 39.24 8.27 -6.58
C TYR A 67 37.94 9.03 -6.87
N GLN A 68 37.20 9.44 -5.85
CA GLN A 68 35.98 10.22 -6.06
C GLN A 68 36.24 11.60 -6.62
N ASN A 69 37.27 12.30 -6.15
CA ASN A 69 37.64 13.58 -6.76
C ASN A 69 38.01 13.42 -8.23
N TRP A 70 38.72 12.33 -8.57
CA TRP A 70 39.06 11.98 -9.94
C TRP A 70 37.82 11.69 -10.79
N LYS A 71 36.91 10.82 -10.31
CA LYS A 71 35.64 10.45 -10.96
C LYS A 71 34.73 11.65 -11.17
N ASP A 72 34.43 12.38 -10.09
CA ASP A 72 33.51 13.53 -10.11
C ASP A 72 34.00 14.60 -11.09
N ALA A 73 35.31 14.87 -11.12
CA ALA A 73 35.87 15.86 -12.04
C ALA A 73 35.77 15.43 -13.52
N ILE A 74 35.79 14.12 -13.82
CA ILE A 74 35.50 13.61 -15.16
C ILE A 74 34.03 13.78 -15.50
N LEU A 75 33.13 13.36 -14.60
CA LEU A 75 31.68 13.46 -14.79
C LEU A 75 31.24 14.92 -15.01
N GLU A 76 31.71 15.83 -14.17
CA GLU A 76 31.39 17.26 -14.22
C GLU A 76 31.90 17.92 -15.50
N ARG A 77 33.16 17.67 -15.86
CA ARG A 77 33.79 18.30 -17.03
C ARG A 77 33.18 17.86 -18.35
N PHE A 78 32.97 16.56 -18.50
CA PHE A 78 32.54 15.98 -19.77
C PHE A 78 31.02 15.81 -19.86
N GLN A 79 30.28 16.19 -18.81
CA GLN A 79 28.83 16.06 -18.71
C GLN A 79 28.35 14.63 -19.03
N ILE A 80 29.11 13.64 -18.54
CA ILE A 80 28.83 12.23 -18.79
C ILE A 80 27.92 11.71 -17.68
N ASP A 81 26.83 11.05 -18.07
CA ASP A 81 25.98 10.34 -17.13
C ASP A 81 26.74 9.17 -16.46
N ARG A 82 26.43 8.91 -15.20
CA ARG A 82 26.96 7.82 -14.39
C ARG A 82 26.92 6.47 -15.12
N ILE A 83 25.87 6.17 -15.87
CA ILE A 83 25.73 4.89 -16.59
C ILE A 83 26.76 4.77 -17.73
N ALA A 84 27.12 5.90 -18.36
CA ALA A 84 28.14 5.97 -19.40
C ALA A 84 29.57 6.01 -18.84
N PHE A 85 29.76 6.35 -17.56
CA PHE A 85 31.04 6.24 -16.87
C PHE A 85 31.42 4.77 -16.63
N ARG A 86 32.23 4.21 -17.53
CA ARG A 86 32.55 2.77 -17.57
C ARG A 86 34.06 2.52 -17.52
N PRO A 87 34.74 2.81 -16.39
CA PRO A 87 36.15 2.52 -16.27
C PRO A 87 36.42 1.02 -16.36
N TYR A 88 37.52 0.63 -16.99
CA TYR A 88 37.96 -0.76 -17.08
C TYR A 88 39.40 -0.94 -16.62
N PHE A 89 39.67 -2.10 -16.03
CA PHE A 89 40.98 -2.48 -15.51
C PHE A 89 41.83 -3.17 -16.59
N VAL A 90 43.12 -2.87 -16.57
CA VAL A 90 44.15 -3.45 -17.45
C VAL A 90 45.32 -3.93 -16.59
N ASP A 91 45.69 -5.20 -16.76
CA ASP A 91 46.94 -5.74 -16.22
C ASP A 91 47.97 -5.89 -17.34
N ALA A 92 48.94 -4.99 -17.35
CA ALA A 92 50.06 -5.02 -18.29
C ALA A 92 51.34 -5.52 -17.58
N CYS A 93 52.35 -5.91 -18.36
CA CYS A 93 53.57 -6.49 -17.80
C CYS A 93 54.33 -5.53 -16.85
N ASP A 94 54.26 -4.23 -17.09
CA ASP A 94 54.99 -3.19 -16.34
C ASP A 94 54.11 -2.27 -15.50
N HIS A 95 52.78 -2.38 -15.61
CA HIS A 95 51.85 -1.54 -14.86
C HIS A 95 50.46 -2.19 -14.69
N TYR A 96 49.70 -1.71 -13.71
CA TYR A 96 48.25 -1.84 -13.69
C TYR A 96 47.63 -0.50 -14.10
N ALA A 97 46.53 -0.53 -14.86
CA ALA A 97 45.81 0.69 -15.22
C ALA A 97 44.29 0.54 -15.05
N VAL A 98 43.64 1.66 -14.74
CA VAL A 98 42.20 1.85 -14.90
C VAL A 98 42.03 2.97 -15.91
N LEU A 99 41.28 2.74 -16.98
CA LEU A 99 41.04 3.71 -18.05
C LEU A 99 39.56 4.04 -18.13
N VAL A 100 39.23 5.32 -18.30
CA VAL A 100 37.87 5.77 -18.59
C VAL A 100 37.79 6.05 -20.08
N PRO A 101 37.12 5.21 -20.89
CA PRO A 101 36.99 5.44 -22.32
C PRO A 101 36.14 6.70 -22.58
N ASP A 102 36.43 7.40 -23.68
CA ASP A 102 35.57 8.48 -24.18
C ASP A 102 34.33 7.87 -24.86
N PRO A 103 33.10 8.06 -24.34
CA PRO A 103 31.89 7.50 -24.95
C PRO A 103 31.64 8.00 -26.37
N ALA A 104 32.20 9.15 -26.74
CA ALA A 104 32.10 9.71 -28.09
C ALA A 104 33.10 9.10 -29.08
N ASP A 105 34.02 8.24 -28.62
CA ASP A 105 35.02 7.57 -29.47
C ASP A 105 34.74 6.06 -29.62
N PRO A 106 34.02 5.64 -30.66
CA PRO A 106 33.73 4.23 -30.92
C PRO A 106 34.97 3.40 -31.28
N GLU A 107 36.10 4.03 -31.67
CA GLU A 107 37.35 3.32 -31.96
C GLU A 107 38.14 2.96 -30.70
N GLY A 108 37.76 3.50 -29.53
CA GLY A 108 38.38 3.18 -28.24
C GLY A 108 39.83 3.66 -28.10
N ARG A 109 40.22 4.69 -28.84
CA ARG A 109 41.58 5.26 -28.83
C ARG A 109 41.72 6.42 -27.86
N ARG A 110 40.60 6.97 -27.38
CA ARG A 110 40.52 8.16 -26.52
C ARG A 110 40.08 7.78 -25.11
N SER A 111 40.63 8.47 -24.11
CA SER A 111 40.28 8.26 -22.70
C SER A 111 40.21 9.60 -21.95
N LEU A 112 39.30 9.66 -20.97
CA LEU A 112 38.96 10.86 -20.21
C LEU A 112 39.78 11.02 -18.92
N GLY A 113 40.27 9.89 -18.40
CA GLY A 113 41.17 9.83 -17.28
C GLY A 113 41.75 8.43 -17.12
N PHE A 114 42.83 8.35 -16.34
CA PHE A 114 43.44 7.07 -15.98
C PHE A 114 43.87 7.03 -14.51
N ILE A 115 43.97 5.80 -13.99
CA ILE A 115 44.73 5.50 -12.77
C ILE A 115 45.79 4.49 -13.15
N LYS A 116 47.06 4.76 -12.87
CA LYS A 116 48.19 3.87 -13.19
C LYS A 116 48.96 3.53 -11.93
N TYR A 117 49.21 2.25 -11.71
CA TYR A 117 50.25 1.75 -10.82
C TYR A 117 51.45 1.28 -11.64
N ASP A 118 52.58 1.93 -11.47
CA ASP A 118 53.82 1.58 -12.16
C ASP A 118 54.61 0.54 -11.35
N LYS A 119 54.75 -0.68 -11.87
CA LYS A 119 55.37 -1.82 -11.14
C LYS A 119 56.86 -1.59 -10.84
N LYS A 120 57.56 -0.77 -11.63
CA LYS A 120 58.99 -0.49 -11.46
C LYS A 120 59.26 0.56 -10.39
N SER A 121 58.45 1.61 -10.37
CA SER A 121 58.59 2.73 -9.42
C SER A 121 57.71 2.60 -8.18
N SER A 122 56.82 1.60 -8.13
CA SER A 122 55.85 1.38 -7.05
C SER A 122 55.06 2.65 -6.72
N ARG A 123 54.63 3.35 -7.78
CA ARG A 123 54.00 4.66 -7.71
C ARG A 123 52.65 4.64 -8.40
N VAL A 124 51.66 5.25 -7.74
CA VAL A 124 50.31 5.41 -8.27
C VAL A 124 50.15 6.81 -8.85
N THR A 125 49.49 6.93 -10.00
CA THR A 125 49.14 8.20 -10.65
C THR A 125 47.66 8.16 -11.02
N LEU A 126 46.86 9.08 -10.49
CA LEU A 126 45.48 9.33 -10.92
C LEU A 126 45.50 10.61 -11.74
N ALA A 127 45.13 10.56 -13.00
CA ALA A 127 45.12 11.72 -13.87
C ALA A 127 43.78 11.83 -14.60
N ASN A 128 43.30 13.05 -14.75
CA ASN A 128 42.17 13.37 -15.61
C ASN A 128 42.49 14.62 -16.42
N ALA A 129 41.86 14.74 -17.58
CA ALA A 129 42.06 15.87 -18.49
C ALA A 129 41.33 17.14 -18.01
N CYS A 130 41.41 17.48 -16.73
CA CYS A 130 40.77 18.65 -16.12
C CYS A 130 41.69 19.88 -16.16
N LEU A 131 41.18 21.00 -16.71
CA LEU A 131 41.99 22.18 -17.08
C LEU A 131 42.70 22.86 -15.92
N GLN A 132 42.09 22.96 -14.73
CA GLN A 132 42.65 23.76 -13.63
C GLN A 132 42.23 23.23 -12.25
N LEU A 133 43.16 23.30 -11.30
CA LEU A 133 42.89 23.18 -9.86
C LEU A 133 43.13 24.56 -9.20
N PRO A 134 42.09 25.25 -8.72
CA PRO A 134 42.23 26.59 -8.12
C PRO A 134 42.99 26.52 -6.78
N PHE A 135 43.69 27.59 -6.39
CA PHE A 135 44.46 27.62 -5.14
C PHE A 135 43.57 27.50 -3.89
N GLU A 136 42.35 27.99 -4.00
CA GLU A 136 41.25 27.90 -3.05
C GLU A 136 40.90 26.44 -2.73
N ALA A 137 41.25 25.48 -3.61
CA ALA A 137 41.16 24.06 -3.33
C ALA A 137 42.06 23.58 -2.18
N LEU A 138 42.92 24.45 -1.61
CA LEU A 138 43.64 24.20 -0.35
C LEU A 138 42.87 24.68 0.89
N GLU A 139 41.88 25.55 0.75
CA GLU A 139 41.05 26.03 1.86
C GLU A 139 40.08 24.94 2.34
N LEU A 140 39.88 24.86 3.66
CA LEU A 140 38.88 23.95 4.23
C LEU A 140 37.47 24.45 3.91
N GLY A 141 36.56 23.54 3.56
CA GLY A 141 35.21 23.86 3.15
C GLY A 141 35.06 24.32 1.69
N PHE A 142 36.15 24.54 0.94
CA PHE A 142 36.08 24.93 -0.46
C PHE A 142 35.64 23.75 -1.34
N THR A 143 34.45 23.87 -1.94
CA THR A 143 33.91 22.92 -2.91
C THR A 143 33.27 23.68 -4.07
N THR A 144 33.52 23.22 -5.30
CA THR A 144 32.79 23.68 -6.49
C THR A 144 31.48 22.92 -6.70
N LYS A 145 31.24 21.86 -5.91
CA LYS A 145 30.17 20.86 -6.08
C LYS A 145 28.87 21.18 -5.32
N GLY A 146 28.58 22.46 -5.05
CA GLY A 146 27.43 22.88 -4.25
C GLY A 146 26.08 22.40 -4.84
N ASP A 147 25.26 21.74 -4.03
CA ASP A 147 23.90 21.21 -4.31
C ASP A 147 23.73 20.21 -5.47
N GLN A 148 24.79 19.76 -6.13
CA GLN A 148 24.69 18.71 -7.16
C GLN A 148 24.56 17.32 -6.54
N ASN A 149 23.32 16.83 -6.42
CA ASN A 149 22.99 15.51 -5.84
C ASN A 149 23.62 14.31 -6.56
N GLN A 150 24.21 14.50 -7.74
CA GLN A 150 24.84 13.44 -8.54
C GLN A 150 26.31 13.18 -8.18
N LEU A 151 26.96 14.11 -7.46
CA LEU A 151 28.38 14.03 -7.06
C LEU A 151 28.51 13.61 -5.59
N ALA A 152 29.52 12.78 -5.28
CA ALA A 152 29.65 12.16 -3.95
C ALA A 152 30.41 13.03 -2.91
N GLY A 153 30.87 14.24 -3.28
CA GLY A 153 31.72 15.10 -2.45
C GLY A 153 31.19 16.52 -2.24
N SER A 154 30.50 16.78 -1.11
CA SER A 154 29.85 18.07 -0.82
C SER A 154 30.60 18.99 0.16
N HIS A 155 31.67 18.51 0.81
CA HIS A 155 32.30 19.23 1.94
C HIS A 155 33.60 19.96 1.59
N GLY A 156 34.23 19.67 0.43
CA GLY A 156 35.45 20.37 -0.01
C GLY A 156 36.77 19.95 0.66
N ASP A 157 36.72 19.06 1.66
CA ASP A 157 37.89 18.71 2.49
C ASP A 157 38.64 17.44 2.04
N GLY A 158 38.04 16.62 1.16
CA GLY A 158 38.51 15.25 0.87
C GLY A 158 39.98 15.14 0.47
N LEU A 159 40.48 16.02 -0.41
CA LEU A 159 41.89 16.05 -0.82
C LEU A 159 42.83 16.27 0.36
N LYS A 160 42.49 17.20 1.26
CA LYS A 160 43.33 17.55 2.41
C LYS A 160 43.35 16.40 3.41
N LEU A 161 42.20 15.79 3.68
CA LEU A 161 42.09 14.65 4.59
C LEU A 161 42.80 13.40 4.06
N ALA A 162 42.70 13.13 2.75
CA ALA A 162 43.48 12.08 2.10
C ALA A 162 44.99 12.34 2.22
N ALA A 163 45.43 13.59 2.03
CA ALA A 163 46.82 13.98 2.22
C ALA A 163 47.31 13.75 3.65
N VAL A 164 46.48 14.04 4.67
CA VAL A 164 46.79 13.74 6.07
C VAL A 164 46.99 12.25 6.29
N ALA A 165 46.02 11.43 5.90
CA ALA A 165 46.05 9.98 6.12
C ALA A 165 47.22 9.31 5.40
N LEU A 166 47.46 9.65 4.12
CA LEU A 166 48.60 9.12 3.36
C LEU A 166 49.95 9.57 3.96
N SER A 167 50.08 10.84 4.34
CA SER A 167 51.31 11.35 4.97
C SER A 167 51.60 10.69 6.32
N ARG A 168 50.55 10.34 7.08
CA ARG A 168 50.68 9.60 8.35
C ARG A 168 51.21 8.18 8.12
N ASP A 169 50.75 7.52 7.06
CA ASP A 169 51.14 6.15 6.71
C ASP A 169 52.50 6.07 5.97
N GLY A 170 53.19 7.21 5.84
CA GLY A 170 54.52 7.32 5.24
C GLY A 170 54.51 7.48 3.71
N TYR A 171 53.34 7.59 3.10
CA TYR A 171 53.21 7.89 1.68
C TYR A 171 53.45 9.37 1.41
N ARG A 172 54.06 9.64 0.26
CA ARG A 172 54.17 10.99 -0.27
C ARG A 172 53.04 11.23 -1.26
N LEU A 173 52.31 12.33 -1.06
CA LEU A 173 51.28 12.81 -1.96
C LEU A 173 51.75 14.07 -2.68
N GLN A 174 51.73 14.03 -4.02
CA GLN A 174 52.03 15.17 -4.88
C GLN A 174 50.85 15.40 -5.83
N VAL A 175 50.47 16.66 -6.03
CA VAL A 175 49.50 17.05 -7.07
C VAL A 175 50.23 17.89 -8.10
N ALA A 176 50.03 17.58 -9.37
CA ALA A 176 50.53 18.33 -10.51
C ALA A 176 49.34 18.90 -11.27
N ALA A 177 49.23 20.22 -11.30
CA ALA A 177 48.13 20.95 -11.92
C ALA A 177 48.52 22.42 -12.14
N SER A 178 47.93 23.09 -13.13
CA SER A 178 48.12 24.52 -13.37
C SER A 178 49.59 24.94 -13.43
N ARG A 179 50.45 24.13 -14.09
CA ARG A 179 51.92 24.30 -14.16
C ARG A 179 52.63 24.34 -12.82
N CYS A 180 52.00 23.84 -11.77
CA CYS A 180 52.53 23.81 -10.42
C CYS A 180 52.60 22.38 -9.90
N SER A 181 53.55 22.14 -9.00
CA SER A 181 53.63 20.93 -8.21
C SER A 181 53.39 21.24 -6.74
N TRP A 182 52.35 20.62 -6.20
CA TRP A 182 51.91 20.74 -4.82
C TRP A 182 52.39 19.49 -4.08
N ASN A 183 53.18 19.66 -3.02
CA ASN A 183 53.76 18.57 -2.26
C ASN A 183 53.23 18.64 -0.83
N PHE A 184 52.49 17.62 -0.41
CA PHE A 184 51.91 17.52 0.92
C PHE A 184 52.83 16.75 1.85
N TYR A 185 53.00 17.24 3.08
CA TYR A 185 53.83 16.60 4.10
C TYR A 185 53.47 17.06 5.52
N LEU A 186 53.81 16.23 6.50
CA LEU A 186 53.80 16.56 7.91
C LEU A 186 55.20 17.08 8.31
N ARG A 187 55.28 18.30 8.83
CA ARG A 187 56.57 18.95 9.14
C ARG A 187 57.16 18.45 10.46
N GLU A 188 58.43 18.08 10.46
CA GLU A 188 59.21 17.78 11.67
C GLU A 188 59.55 19.06 12.48
N PRO A 189 59.74 19.00 13.81
CA PRO A 189 59.88 17.81 14.67
C PRO A 189 58.57 17.25 15.22
N CYS A 190 57.48 18.01 15.22
CA CYS A 190 56.25 17.61 15.93
C CYS A 190 55.21 16.89 15.05
N LYS A 191 55.40 16.85 13.71
CA LYS A 191 54.42 16.33 12.72
C LYS A 191 52.99 16.83 12.96
N SER A 192 52.82 17.98 13.61
CA SER A 192 51.55 18.36 14.26
C SER A 192 50.50 18.89 13.28
N ARG A 193 50.91 19.34 12.09
CA ARG A 193 50.04 19.92 11.07
C ARG A 193 50.46 19.55 9.65
N LEU A 194 49.47 19.46 8.77
CA LEU A 194 49.66 19.28 7.33
C LEU A 194 50.11 20.59 6.66
N HIS A 195 51.16 20.47 5.85
CA HIS A 195 51.67 21.55 5.01
C HIS A 195 51.64 21.16 3.55
N CYS A 196 51.48 22.14 2.67
CA CYS A 196 51.62 22.00 1.23
C CYS A 196 52.68 22.97 0.72
N THR A 197 53.71 22.46 0.03
CA THR A 197 54.65 23.28 -0.75
C THR A 197 54.20 23.32 -2.20
N ILE A 198 54.00 24.52 -2.74
CA ILE A 198 53.69 24.77 -4.15
C ILE A 198 54.96 25.27 -4.85
N THR A 199 55.37 24.56 -5.89
CA THR A 199 56.54 24.87 -6.70
C THR A 199 56.13 25.03 -8.16
N PRO A 200 56.39 26.19 -8.81
CA PRO A 200 56.17 26.35 -10.24
C PRO A 200 57.02 25.37 -11.06
N SER A 201 56.45 24.76 -12.08
CA SER A 201 57.17 23.91 -13.03
C SER A 201 58.01 24.76 -13.97
N ARG A 202 59.24 24.33 -14.27
CA ARG A 202 60.20 25.04 -15.13
C ARG A 202 60.11 24.69 -16.62
N GLN A 203 59.18 23.82 -17.03
CA GLN A 203 59.14 23.34 -18.41
C GLN A 203 58.40 24.29 -19.35
N SER A 204 59.08 24.60 -20.46
CA SER A 204 58.62 25.36 -21.62
C SER A 204 58.66 24.41 -22.83
N GLY A 205 57.55 24.31 -23.55
CA GLY A 205 57.43 23.49 -24.77
C GLY A 205 56.01 22.95 -24.93
N SER A 206 55.15 23.73 -25.60
CA SER A 206 53.82 23.26 -26.02
C SER A 206 53.98 22.32 -27.22
N THR A 207 53.85 21.01 -26.99
CA THR A 207 53.54 20.08 -28.08
C THR A 207 52.02 19.93 -28.06
N ARG A 208 51.33 20.49 -29.06
CA ARG A 208 49.87 20.46 -29.18
C ARG A 208 49.42 19.05 -29.57
N THR A 209 49.36 18.17 -28.58
CA THR A 209 48.93 16.76 -28.65
C THR A 209 47.45 16.67 -28.24
N ASP A 210 46.72 15.68 -28.77
CA ASP A 210 45.34 15.42 -28.33
C ASP A 210 45.38 14.89 -26.91
N TRP A 211 44.69 15.59 -26.00
CA TRP A 211 44.64 15.24 -24.59
C TRP A 211 44.05 13.86 -24.36
N ALA A 212 43.08 13.45 -25.18
CA ALA A 212 42.40 12.19 -24.99
C ALA A 212 43.28 11.00 -25.38
N GLU A 213 44.14 11.17 -26.39
CA GLU A 213 45.14 10.16 -26.78
C GLU A 213 46.30 10.10 -25.78
N ASP A 214 46.75 11.24 -25.24
CA ASP A 214 47.79 11.26 -24.21
C ASP A 214 47.34 10.49 -22.96
N ILE A 215 46.12 10.75 -22.50
CA ILE A 215 45.52 10.08 -21.34
C ILE A 215 45.33 8.59 -21.62
N ALA A 216 44.87 8.21 -22.82
CA ALA A 216 44.80 6.80 -23.23
C ALA A 216 46.18 6.12 -23.23
N GLY A 217 47.23 6.86 -23.61
CA GLY A 217 48.63 6.46 -23.52
C GLY A 217 49.24 6.56 -22.11
N LEU A 218 48.44 6.80 -21.07
CA LEU A 218 48.86 6.96 -19.67
C LEU A 218 49.87 8.10 -19.46
N ARG A 219 49.74 9.18 -20.23
CA ARG A 219 50.55 10.41 -20.14
C ARG A 219 49.66 11.58 -19.71
N PHE A 220 50.21 12.45 -18.88
CA PHE A 220 49.52 13.67 -18.44
C PHE A 220 50.47 14.87 -18.52
N HIS A 221 49.88 16.05 -18.68
CA HIS A 221 50.55 17.31 -18.89
C HIS A 221 50.13 18.31 -17.80
N PRO A 222 51.00 18.67 -16.82
CA PRO A 222 50.64 19.53 -15.68
C PRO A 222 50.09 20.92 -16.06
N GLU A 223 50.32 21.37 -17.28
CA GLU A 223 49.79 22.61 -17.88
C GLU A 223 48.32 22.53 -18.29
N ARG A 224 47.78 21.33 -18.47
CA ARG A 224 46.45 21.04 -19.03
C ARG A 224 45.62 20.11 -18.14
N ASP A 225 46.27 19.19 -17.44
CA ASP A 225 45.67 18.07 -16.72
C ASP A 225 45.91 18.21 -15.22
N VAL A 226 45.06 17.55 -14.41
CA VAL A 226 45.29 17.38 -12.98
C VAL A 226 45.73 15.95 -12.73
N ALA A 227 46.88 15.79 -12.06
CA ALA A 227 47.37 14.48 -11.66
C ALA A 227 47.73 14.42 -10.19
N VAL A 228 47.28 13.38 -9.52
CA VAL A 228 47.62 13.02 -8.14
C VAL A 228 48.59 11.85 -8.17
N LEU A 229 49.76 12.01 -7.55
CA LEU A 229 50.82 11.02 -7.48
C LEU A 229 51.02 10.58 -6.04
N ILE A 230 51.01 9.25 -5.81
CA ILE A 230 51.19 8.62 -4.50
C ILE A 230 52.37 7.66 -4.57
N GLY A 231 53.31 7.80 -3.64
CA GLY A 231 54.49 6.92 -3.52
C GLY A 231 55.82 7.67 -3.68
N PRO A 232 56.94 6.96 -3.89
CA PRO A 232 58.27 7.55 -3.88
C PRO A 232 58.46 8.59 -5.00
N GLY A 233 59.17 9.67 -4.66
CA GLY A 233 59.59 10.69 -5.64
C GLY A 233 60.88 10.29 -6.36
N ARG A 234 61.29 11.08 -7.37
CA ARG A 234 62.54 10.83 -8.11
C ARG A 234 63.82 10.98 -7.28
N THR A 235 63.77 11.63 -6.11
CA THR A 235 64.98 12.05 -5.37
C THR A 235 64.98 11.78 -3.85
N THR A 236 63.90 11.25 -3.24
CA THR A 236 63.84 10.98 -1.77
C THR A 236 62.79 9.92 -1.37
N GLN A 237 63.04 9.29 -0.20
CA GLN A 237 62.33 8.16 0.44
C GLN A 237 60.87 8.47 0.81
N GLY A 238 59.92 8.12 -0.07
CA GLY A 238 58.52 7.89 0.32
C GLY A 238 58.26 6.40 0.33
N ARG A 239 57.33 5.92 1.18
CA ARG A 239 56.96 4.50 1.20
C ARG A 239 56.49 4.06 -0.20
N PRO A 240 57.06 2.98 -0.79
CA PRO A 240 56.55 2.38 -2.03
C PRO A 240 55.17 1.78 -1.78
N VAL A 241 54.26 1.92 -2.76
CA VAL A 241 52.95 1.26 -2.70
C VAL A 241 53.12 -0.19 -3.14
N ALA A 242 52.73 -1.14 -2.29
CA ALA A 242 52.76 -2.55 -2.66
C ALA A 242 51.69 -2.85 -3.74
N PRO A 243 51.94 -3.77 -4.68
CA PRO A 243 50.97 -4.15 -5.71
C PRO A 243 49.63 -4.62 -5.12
N GLU A 244 49.67 -5.43 -4.06
CA GLU A 244 48.50 -5.99 -3.39
C GLU A 244 47.70 -4.88 -2.70
N GLU A 245 48.39 -3.95 -2.03
CA GLU A 245 47.76 -2.80 -1.37
C GLU A 245 47.06 -1.88 -2.39
N PHE A 246 47.66 -1.68 -3.58
CA PHE A 246 47.00 -0.93 -4.64
C PHE A 246 45.75 -1.65 -5.18
N LEU A 247 45.79 -2.97 -5.34
CA LEU A 247 44.61 -3.74 -5.76
C LEU A 247 43.49 -3.67 -4.71
N GLU A 248 43.82 -3.72 -3.42
CA GLU A 248 42.86 -3.48 -2.34
C GLU A 248 42.27 -2.07 -2.39
N TRP A 249 43.09 -1.05 -2.69
CA TRP A 249 42.61 0.32 -2.88
C TRP A 249 41.61 0.42 -4.03
N LEU A 250 41.77 -0.34 -5.12
CA LEU A 250 40.81 -0.32 -6.23
C LEU A 250 39.47 -1.01 -5.88
N GLN A 251 39.46 -1.98 -4.95
CA GLN A 251 38.24 -2.70 -4.55
C GLN A 251 37.21 -1.84 -3.78
N ILE A 252 37.56 -0.60 -3.43
CA ILE A 252 36.63 0.34 -2.78
C ILE A 252 35.54 0.86 -3.72
N SER A 253 35.75 0.77 -5.02
CA SER A 253 34.81 1.24 -6.05
C SER A 253 34.23 0.07 -6.83
N LEU A 254 32.91 0.06 -6.94
CA LEU A 254 32.14 -0.89 -7.74
C LEU A 254 32.20 -0.59 -9.23
N ASP A 255 32.66 0.58 -9.66
CA ASP A 255 32.52 1.00 -11.07
C ASP A 255 33.58 0.38 -12.00
N ILE A 256 34.65 -0.20 -11.45
CA ILE A 256 35.83 -0.66 -12.22
C ILE A 256 35.57 -2.05 -12.82
N ARG A 257 35.29 -2.06 -14.13
CA ARG A 257 35.04 -3.28 -14.92
C ARG A 257 36.29 -4.14 -15.04
N GLY A 258 36.10 -5.46 -14.93
CA GLY A 258 37.19 -6.43 -14.95
C GLY A 258 37.92 -6.60 -13.61
N LEU A 259 37.51 -5.88 -12.56
CA LEU A 259 38.07 -6.02 -11.22
C LEU A 259 37.00 -6.13 -10.13
N ALA A 260 36.20 -5.07 -9.95
CA ALA A 260 35.24 -4.96 -8.85
C ALA A 260 33.78 -4.81 -9.31
N TYR A 261 33.57 -4.53 -10.60
CA TYR A 261 32.23 -4.39 -11.17
C TYR A 261 31.45 -5.71 -11.15
N PRO A 262 30.16 -5.68 -10.75
CA PRO A 262 29.33 -6.86 -10.62
C PRO A 262 29.15 -7.61 -11.94
N SER A 263 29.20 -8.94 -11.86
CA SER A 263 28.86 -9.84 -12.97
C SER A 263 27.36 -9.84 -13.30
N SER A 264 26.51 -9.56 -12.31
CA SER A 264 25.05 -9.52 -12.42
C SER A 264 24.50 -8.29 -11.70
N VAL A 265 24.20 -7.26 -12.50
CA VAL A 265 23.64 -5.98 -12.05
C VAL A 265 22.48 -5.56 -12.93
N VAL A 266 21.46 -4.96 -12.31
CA VAL A 266 20.41 -4.23 -13.01
C VAL A 266 20.59 -2.75 -12.70
N GLU A 267 21.11 -2.01 -13.67
CA GLU A 267 21.30 -0.56 -13.60
C GLU A 267 19.95 0.14 -13.82
N THR A 268 19.59 1.09 -12.95
CA THR A 268 18.37 1.92 -13.10
C THR A 268 18.69 3.40 -12.90
N SER A 269 17.78 4.28 -13.31
CA SER A 269 17.92 5.72 -13.08
C SER A 269 17.95 6.10 -11.59
N HIS A 270 17.43 5.25 -10.71
CA HIS A 270 17.33 5.50 -9.27
C HIS A 270 18.38 4.76 -8.43
N GLY A 271 19.25 3.98 -9.07
CA GLY A 271 20.23 3.11 -8.41
C GLY A 271 20.29 1.72 -9.04
N ASP A 272 21.20 0.88 -8.56
CA ASP A 272 21.41 -0.45 -9.13
C ASP A 272 21.06 -1.55 -8.14
N LEU A 273 20.51 -2.64 -8.66
CA LEU A 273 20.33 -3.91 -7.93
C LEU A 273 21.52 -4.82 -8.21
N LEU A 274 22.19 -5.26 -7.15
CA LEU A 274 23.36 -6.13 -7.22
C LEU A 274 22.97 -7.55 -6.79
N PHE A 275 23.12 -8.51 -7.71
CA PHE A 275 22.78 -9.91 -7.48
C PHE A 275 23.99 -10.81 -7.20
N ASP A 276 25.19 -10.29 -7.38
CA ASP A 276 26.44 -11.01 -7.11
C ASP A 276 26.52 -11.48 -5.66
N GLN A 277 26.83 -12.77 -5.46
CA GLN A 277 26.94 -13.38 -4.13
C GLN A 277 27.91 -12.64 -3.20
N ASN A 278 29.01 -12.12 -3.76
CA ASN A 278 30.03 -11.39 -3.01
C ASN A 278 29.58 -9.98 -2.57
N LEU A 279 28.50 -9.47 -3.16
CA LEU A 279 27.97 -8.12 -2.94
C LEU A 279 26.64 -8.10 -2.17
N LEU A 280 26.07 -9.27 -1.85
CA LEU A 280 24.80 -9.36 -1.12
C LEU A 280 24.88 -8.65 0.24
N GLY A 281 23.85 -7.84 0.53
CA GLY A 281 23.75 -7.06 1.75
C GLY A 281 24.67 -5.84 1.82
N ARG A 282 25.53 -5.62 0.81
CA ARG A 282 26.39 -4.44 0.74
C ARG A 282 25.66 -3.26 0.13
N ILE A 283 25.93 -2.08 0.68
CA ILE A 283 25.35 -0.82 0.20
C ILE A 283 26.46 0.07 -0.33
N TYR A 284 26.26 0.56 -1.54
CA TYR A 284 27.12 1.51 -2.23
C TYR A 284 26.37 2.81 -2.45
N ALA A 285 27.10 3.91 -2.48
CA ALA A 285 26.60 5.21 -2.92
C ALA A 285 27.54 5.77 -3.97
N HIS A 286 27.01 6.12 -5.14
CA HIS A 286 27.78 6.56 -6.30
C HIS A 286 28.95 5.62 -6.63
N GLY A 287 28.75 4.31 -6.46
CA GLY A 287 29.75 3.28 -6.73
C GLY A 287 30.78 3.07 -5.61
N VAL A 288 30.61 3.68 -4.43
CA VAL A 288 31.55 3.55 -3.30
C VAL A 288 30.90 2.87 -2.11
N LEU A 289 31.59 1.90 -1.51
CA LEU A 289 31.09 1.11 -0.39
C LEU A 289 30.87 1.97 0.86
N ILE A 290 29.73 1.78 1.53
CA ILE A 290 29.36 2.47 2.76
C ILE A 290 29.54 1.55 3.97
N SER A 291 30.36 1.98 4.93
CA SER A 291 30.57 1.25 6.19
C SER A 291 29.47 1.57 7.21
N GLY A 292 28.93 0.54 7.87
CA GLY A 292 28.13 0.71 9.09
C GLY A 292 26.63 0.38 9.03
N THR A 293 26.17 -0.43 8.08
CA THR A 293 24.77 -0.86 8.01
C THR A 293 24.49 -2.03 8.97
N ASN A 294 24.73 -1.84 10.27
CA ASN A 294 24.26 -2.76 11.31
C ASN A 294 22.76 -2.54 11.55
N SER A 295 21.93 -2.82 10.55
CA SER A 295 20.48 -2.87 10.75
C SER A 295 20.10 -4.21 11.38
N ILE A 296 19.15 -4.17 12.33
CA ILE A 296 18.55 -5.37 12.97
C ILE A 296 17.95 -6.33 11.92
N TYR A 297 17.61 -5.81 10.74
CA TYR A 297 17.19 -6.58 9.57
C TYR A 297 18.14 -6.30 8.40
N PRO A 298 18.93 -7.26 7.92
CA PRO A 298 19.86 -7.02 6.82
C PRO A 298 19.15 -7.01 5.47
N PHE A 299 19.71 -6.27 4.52
CA PHE A 299 19.39 -6.43 3.10
C PHE A 299 19.78 -7.83 2.63
N LYS A 300 18.98 -8.41 1.74
CA LYS A 300 19.25 -9.69 1.09
C LYS A 300 20.00 -9.52 -0.22
N LEU A 301 19.76 -8.42 -0.93
CA LEU A 301 20.50 -8.04 -2.13
C LEU A 301 21.50 -6.91 -1.83
N GLY A 302 22.42 -6.66 -2.76
CA GLY A 302 23.24 -5.46 -2.71
C GLY A 302 22.58 -4.31 -3.47
N TYR A 303 22.88 -3.08 -3.07
CA TYR A 303 22.30 -1.88 -3.66
C TYR A 303 23.38 -0.82 -3.91
N ASN A 304 23.31 -0.13 -5.05
CA ASN A 304 24.12 1.05 -5.33
C ASN A 304 23.21 2.26 -5.54
N PHE A 305 23.21 3.21 -4.62
CA PHE A 305 22.32 4.37 -4.68
C PHE A 305 22.93 5.52 -5.48
N THR A 306 22.12 6.14 -6.33
CA THR A 306 22.46 7.36 -7.10
C THR A 306 22.20 8.65 -6.35
N GLU A 307 21.45 8.58 -5.25
CA GLU A 307 21.07 9.75 -4.48
C GLU A 307 21.11 9.42 -2.98
N GLY A 308 21.67 10.32 -2.18
CA GLY A 308 21.69 10.19 -0.73
C GLY A 308 22.55 11.27 -0.07
N LYS A 309 22.16 11.71 1.12
CA LYS A 309 23.01 12.58 1.93
C LYS A 309 23.85 11.73 2.88
N PHE A 310 25.14 12.00 2.87
CA PHE A 310 26.13 11.32 3.70
C PHE A 310 26.83 12.33 4.58
N ASN A 311 27.12 11.94 5.81
CA ASN A 311 28.03 12.75 6.60
C ASN A 311 29.47 12.55 6.11
N ARG A 312 30.39 13.33 6.67
CA ARG A 312 31.81 13.27 6.33
C ARG A 312 32.45 11.88 6.50
N ASP A 313 31.98 11.09 7.46
CA ASP A 313 32.43 9.69 7.68
C ASP A 313 31.67 8.69 6.80
N ARG A 314 30.95 9.19 5.79
CA ARG A 314 30.12 8.44 4.83
C ARG A 314 29.11 7.51 5.48
N ARG A 315 28.69 7.82 6.71
CA ARG A 315 27.54 7.18 7.33
C ARG A 315 26.27 7.70 6.66
N TRP A 316 25.39 6.76 6.33
CA TRP A 316 24.10 7.05 5.75
C TRP A 316 23.28 7.95 6.70
N LEU A 317 22.87 9.14 6.24
CA LEU A 317 22.07 10.07 7.04
C LEU A 317 20.56 9.94 6.84
N MET A 318 20.09 9.15 5.87
CA MET A 318 18.64 9.00 5.69
C MET A 318 18.04 8.08 6.74
N ASP A 319 16.82 8.40 7.13
CA ASP A 319 16.03 7.55 8.01
C ASP A 319 15.54 6.28 7.28
N ARG A 320 14.96 5.36 8.05
CA ARG A 320 14.43 4.09 7.52
C ARG A 320 13.40 4.31 6.41
N ARG A 321 12.59 5.36 6.53
CA ARG A 321 11.50 5.67 5.60
C ARG A 321 12.05 6.13 4.25
N GLY A 322 12.98 7.09 4.25
CA GLY A 322 13.63 7.54 3.02
C GLY A 322 14.43 6.44 2.32
N LEU A 323 15.06 5.53 3.08
CA LEU A 323 15.75 4.37 2.51
C LEU A 323 14.77 3.40 1.83
N ALA A 324 13.66 3.08 2.50
CA ALA A 324 12.63 2.21 1.93
C ALA A 324 12.03 2.78 0.64
N GLU A 325 11.78 4.09 0.60
CA GLU A 325 11.28 4.78 -0.59
C GLU A 325 12.25 4.63 -1.78
N ARG A 326 13.55 4.87 -1.54
CA ARG A 326 14.61 4.73 -2.56
C ARG A 326 14.68 3.30 -3.11
N VAL A 327 14.70 2.33 -2.21
CA VAL A 327 14.74 0.90 -2.58
C VAL A 327 13.51 0.52 -3.40
N CYS A 328 12.33 1.01 -3.02
CA CYS A 328 11.12 0.80 -3.82
C CYS A 328 11.30 1.37 -5.22
N ARG A 329 11.71 2.64 -5.38
CA ARG A 329 11.93 3.24 -6.71
C ARG A 329 12.90 2.47 -7.60
N ILE A 330 13.98 1.93 -7.03
CA ILE A 330 14.92 1.05 -7.75
C ILE A 330 14.18 -0.21 -8.25
N TRP A 331 13.45 -0.89 -7.36
CA TRP A 331 12.68 -2.08 -7.74
C TRP A 331 11.62 -1.78 -8.80
N GLU A 332 10.94 -0.64 -8.71
CA GLU A 332 9.93 -0.23 -9.70
C GLU A 332 10.54 -0.03 -11.09
N SER A 333 11.65 0.70 -11.17
CA SER A 333 12.35 0.91 -12.43
C SER A 333 12.91 -0.40 -12.99
N ALA A 334 13.43 -1.27 -12.13
CA ALA A 334 13.93 -2.57 -12.52
C ALA A 334 12.80 -3.48 -13.04
N LEU A 335 11.63 -3.51 -12.38
CA LEU A 335 10.46 -4.27 -12.81
C LEU A 335 9.84 -3.75 -14.10
N GLN A 336 10.00 -2.46 -14.43
CA GLN A 336 9.56 -1.92 -15.72
C GLN A 336 10.36 -2.49 -16.89
N THR A 337 11.65 -2.80 -16.68
CA THR A 337 12.58 -3.20 -17.75
C THR A 337 12.78 -4.70 -17.82
N HIS A 338 12.74 -5.40 -16.68
CA HIS A 338 13.10 -6.82 -16.55
C HIS A 338 12.06 -7.63 -15.75
N GLU A 339 10.77 -7.38 -16.00
CA GLU A 339 9.65 -7.97 -15.23
C GLU A 339 9.74 -9.50 -15.09
N ASP A 340 9.91 -10.23 -16.20
CA ASP A 340 9.83 -11.69 -16.23
C ASP A 340 10.84 -12.36 -15.30
N VAL A 341 12.01 -11.75 -15.12
CA VAL A 341 13.10 -12.26 -14.29
C VAL A 341 12.98 -11.76 -12.86
N LEU A 342 12.61 -10.49 -12.67
CA LEU A 342 12.68 -9.83 -11.37
C LEU A 342 11.40 -9.96 -10.53
N LEU A 343 10.23 -10.06 -11.16
CA LEU A 343 8.96 -10.17 -10.44
C LEU A 343 8.92 -11.43 -9.54
N PRO A 344 9.33 -12.63 -9.97
CA PRO A 344 9.40 -13.80 -9.10
C PRO A 344 10.34 -13.59 -7.89
N ILE A 345 11.47 -12.92 -8.09
CA ILE A 345 12.44 -12.62 -7.04
C ILE A 345 11.84 -11.65 -6.02
N TYR A 346 11.21 -10.57 -6.49
CA TYR A 346 10.58 -9.58 -5.63
C TYR A 346 9.43 -10.17 -4.80
N VAL A 347 8.56 -10.97 -5.43
CA VAL A 347 7.48 -11.68 -4.74
C VAL A 347 8.03 -12.67 -3.71
N SER A 348 9.15 -13.34 -4.00
CA SER A 348 9.84 -14.20 -3.03
C SER A 348 10.34 -13.43 -1.82
N LEU A 349 10.85 -12.21 -1.99
CA LEU A 349 11.25 -11.34 -0.87
C LEU A 349 10.05 -10.91 -0.03
N LEU A 350 8.94 -10.51 -0.67
CA LEU A 350 7.69 -10.13 0.00
C LEU A 350 7.08 -11.27 0.83
N ARG A 351 7.29 -12.53 0.42
CA ARG A 351 6.81 -13.73 1.13
C ARG A 351 7.60 -14.08 2.39
N LYS A 352 8.79 -13.52 2.60
CA LYS A 352 9.65 -13.88 3.75
C LYS A 352 9.10 -13.25 5.04
N THR A 353 9.14 -14.04 6.12
CA THR A 353 8.81 -13.60 7.47
C THR A 353 10.00 -13.91 8.40
N PRO A 354 10.61 -12.91 9.08
CA PRO A 354 10.32 -11.47 8.97
C PRO A 354 10.73 -10.90 7.60
N ALA A 355 10.03 -9.85 7.17
CA ALA A 355 10.30 -9.19 5.90
C ALA A 355 11.71 -8.56 5.89
N PRO A 356 12.51 -8.77 4.83
CA PRO A 356 13.83 -8.16 4.72
C PRO A 356 13.74 -6.66 4.43
N MET A 357 14.85 -5.94 4.62
CA MET A 357 14.90 -4.49 4.36
C MET A 357 14.60 -4.13 2.90
N ASP A 358 14.86 -5.05 1.97
CA ASP A 358 14.59 -4.94 0.53
C ASP A 358 13.12 -4.62 0.20
N VAL A 359 12.19 -5.01 1.07
CA VAL A 359 10.74 -4.81 0.89
C VAL A 359 10.11 -4.09 2.08
N SER A 360 10.94 -3.48 2.94
CA SER A 360 10.46 -2.73 4.10
C SER A 360 9.60 -1.56 3.63
N LEU A 361 8.43 -1.38 4.24
CA LEU A 361 7.48 -0.30 3.90
C LEU A 361 7.03 -0.29 2.42
N ALA A 362 7.15 -1.41 1.70
CA ALA A 362 6.71 -1.48 0.30
C ALA A 362 5.23 -1.10 0.12
N ALA A 363 4.37 -1.40 1.10
CA ALA A 363 2.95 -1.02 1.08
C ALA A 363 2.71 0.51 1.05
N ASP A 364 3.69 1.30 1.49
CA ASP A 364 3.57 2.76 1.59
C ASP A 364 4.09 3.47 0.33
N PHE A 365 4.97 2.82 -0.44
CA PHE A 365 5.72 3.46 -1.54
C PHE A 365 5.52 2.81 -2.91
N LEU A 366 5.13 1.53 -2.98
CA LEU A 366 4.99 0.85 -4.25
C LEU A 366 3.75 1.36 -5.01
N LEU A 367 3.93 1.65 -6.29
CA LEU A 367 2.89 2.13 -7.20
C LEU A 367 1.77 1.09 -7.37
N PRO A 368 0.50 1.53 -7.47
CA PRO A 368 -0.65 0.65 -7.66
C PRO A 368 -0.54 -0.30 -8.86
N SER A 369 0.13 0.13 -9.94
CA SER A 369 0.37 -0.69 -11.13
C SER A 369 1.27 -1.90 -10.81
N ASN A 370 2.32 -1.71 -10.02
CA ASN A 370 3.22 -2.79 -9.58
C ASN A 370 2.53 -3.73 -8.58
N ILE A 371 1.69 -3.19 -7.69
CA ILE A 371 0.86 -4.03 -6.79
C ILE A 371 -0.09 -4.92 -7.62
N SER A 372 -0.70 -4.37 -8.67
CA SER A 372 -1.57 -5.13 -9.58
C SER A 372 -0.82 -6.24 -10.34
N ARG A 373 0.43 -6.00 -10.74
CA ARG A 373 1.32 -7.02 -11.33
C ARG A 373 1.61 -8.14 -10.35
N ILE A 374 1.98 -7.82 -9.11
CA ILE A 374 2.20 -8.79 -8.03
C ILE A 374 0.94 -9.64 -7.81
N TRP A 375 -0.24 -9.00 -7.73
CA TRP A 375 -1.51 -9.70 -7.56
C TRP A 375 -1.79 -10.68 -8.70
N THR A 376 -1.61 -10.23 -9.94
CA THR A 376 -1.81 -11.06 -11.15
C THR A 376 -0.85 -12.25 -11.16
N TYR A 377 0.41 -12.03 -10.80
CA TYR A 377 1.40 -13.10 -10.65
C TYR A 377 0.96 -14.16 -9.62
N LEU A 378 0.50 -13.73 -8.44
CA LEU A 378 0.01 -14.64 -7.40
C LEU A 378 -1.20 -15.46 -7.88
N LEU A 379 -2.15 -14.83 -8.56
CA LEU A 379 -3.31 -15.52 -9.11
C LEU A 379 -2.90 -16.55 -10.17
N HIS A 380 -2.00 -16.19 -11.08
CA HIS A 380 -1.50 -17.10 -12.11
C HIS A 380 -0.77 -18.32 -11.51
N GLU A 381 0.11 -18.09 -10.52
CA GLU A 381 0.83 -19.16 -9.81
C GLU A 381 -0.15 -20.12 -9.11
N SER A 382 -1.23 -19.60 -8.50
CA SER A 382 -2.23 -20.39 -7.79
C SER A 382 -3.16 -21.21 -8.70
N LYS A 383 -3.29 -20.85 -9.98
CA LYS A 383 -4.27 -21.40 -10.93
C LYS A 383 -5.71 -21.42 -10.37
N GLY A 384 -6.05 -20.43 -9.54
CA GLY A 384 -7.38 -20.27 -8.91
C GLY A 384 -7.70 -21.25 -7.78
N LYS A 385 -6.75 -22.12 -7.39
CA LYS A 385 -6.97 -23.15 -6.35
C LYS A 385 -6.74 -22.62 -4.93
N ASP A 386 -5.96 -21.55 -4.81
CA ASP A 386 -5.56 -21.01 -3.52
C ASP A 386 -6.46 -19.86 -3.09
N PHE A 387 -6.63 -19.74 -1.77
CA PHE A 387 -7.20 -18.59 -1.11
C PHE A 387 -6.14 -17.97 -0.23
N PHE A 388 -5.75 -16.74 -0.56
CA PHE A 388 -4.70 -16.01 0.15
C PHE A 388 -5.25 -15.40 1.44
N TYR A 389 -4.54 -15.60 2.55
CA TYR A 389 -4.95 -15.07 3.86
C TYR A 389 -3.76 -14.52 4.65
N CYS A 390 -4.02 -13.56 5.56
CA CYS A 390 -2.99 -12.93 6.37
C CYS A 390 -2.40 -13.90 7.40
N GLU A 391 -1.10 -13.86 7.66
CA GLU A 391 -0.47 -14.65 8.73
C GLU A 391 -1.04 -14.38 10.13
N THR A 392 -1.66 -13.21 10.35
CA THR A 392 -2.32 -12.86 11.61
C THR A 392 -3.74 -13.41 11.73
N SER A 393 -4.27 -14.08 10.70
CA SER A 393 -5.60 -14.69 10.74
C SER A 393 -5.63 -15.89 11.69
N GLY A 394 -6.80 -16.10 12.33
CA GLY A 394 -6.96 -17.16 13.31
C GLY A 394 -7.13 -18.54 12.68
N ALA A 395 -6.98 -19.60 13.49
CA ALA A 395 -7.23 -20.98 13.05
C ALA A 395 -8.65 -21.20 12.50
N GLN A 396 -9.62 -20.41 12.98
CA GLN A 396 -11.00 -20.43 12.50
C GLN A 396 -11.13 -19.97 11.04
N ASP A 397 -10.34 -18.98 10.61
CA ASP A 397 -10.36 -18.48 9.23
C ASP A 397 -9.82 -19.54 8.27
N VAL A 398 -8.72 -20.20 8.65
CA VAL A 398 -8.12 -21.28 7.85
C VAL A 398 -9.09 -22.46 7.70
N LYS A 399 -9.82 -22.80 8.77
CA LYS A 399 -10.86 -23.81 8.75
C LYS A 399 -12.01 -23.41 7.81
N MET A 400 -12.51 -22.17 7.92
CA MET A 400 -13.55 -21.62 7.05
C MET A 400 -13.15 -21.64 5.57
N ILE A 401 -11.92 -21.27 5.25
CA ILE A 401 -11.39 -21.29 3.88
C ILE A 401 -11.45 -22.70 3.29
N ARG A 402 -11.04 -23.70 4.07
CA ARG A 402 -10.98 -25.10 3.61
C ARG A 402 -12.37 -25.73 3.52
N GLU A 403 -13.18 -25.59 4.56
CA GLU A 403 -14.44 -26.34 4.72
C GLU A 403 -15.63 -25.64 4.08
N THR A 404 -15.63 -24.30 4.01
CA THR A 404 -16.78 -23.52 3.51
C THR A 404 -16.49 -22.89 2.15
N ILE A 405 -15.36 -22.20 2.00
CA ILE A 405 -14.98 -21.58 0.72
C ILE A 405 -14.50 -22.63 -0.29
N GLY A 406 -13.99 -23.78 0.18
CA GLY A 406 -13.58 -24.90 -0.67
C GLY A 406 -12.28 -24.64 -1.43
N LYS A 407 -11.39 -23.77 -0.92
CA LYS A 407 -10.08 -23.46 -1.52
C LYS A 407 -8.92 -23.88 -0.63
N ARG A 408 -7.72 -24.00 -1.19
CA ARG A 408 -6.50 -24.29 -0.42
C ARG A 408 -6.05 -23.01 0.29
N PRO A 409 -5.94 -22.98 1.63
CA PRO A 409 -5.47 -21.79 2.34
C PRO A 409 -3.98 -21.56 2.06
N MET A 410 -3.63 -20.37 1.56
CA MET A 410 -2.26 -19.95 1.29
C MET A 410 -1.91 -18.71 2.13
N ARG A 411 -0.98 -18.89 3.06
CA ARG A 411 -0.56 -17.84 4.00
C ARG A 411 0.29 -16.77 3.32
N LEU A 412 -0.02 -15.51 3.57
CA LEU A 412 0.77 -14.33 3.18
C LEU A 412 1.39 -13.67 4.42
N SER A 413 2.58 -13.09 4.27
CA SER A 413 3.18 -12.22 5.30
C SER A 413 2.31 -10.99 5.56
N ARG A 414 2.42 -10.39 6.74
CA ARG A 414 1.64 -9.19 7.10
C ARG A 414 1.90 -8.02 6.15
N GLU A 415 3.12 -7.88 5.66
CA GLU A 415 3.58 -6.84 4.74
C GLU A 415 2.97 -7.02 3.35
N LEU A 416 3.02 -8.25 2.82
CA LEU A 416 2.40 -8.57 1.53
C LEU A 416 0.86 -8.47 1.60
N TRP A 417 0.25 -8.88 2.70
CA TRP A 417 -1.19 -8.71 2.92
C TRP A 417 -1.59 -7.23 2.93
N ARG A 418 -0.88 -6.38 3.68
CA ARG A 418 -1.12 -4.93 3.72
C ARG A 418 -0.95 -4.29 2.34
N LEU A 419 0.09 -4.67 1.62
CA LEU A 419 0.37 -4.20 0.27
C LEU A 419 -0.77 -4.55 -0.71
N LEU A 420 -1.29 -5.78 -0.69
CA LEU A 420 -2.39 -6.17 -1.58
C LEU A 420 -3.72 -5.53 -1.16
N ARG A 421 -3.99 -5.37 0.13
CA ARG A 421 -5.24 -4.79 0.63
C ARG A 421 -5.47 -3.34 0.23
N SER A 422 -4.43 -2.59 -0.13
CA SER A 422 -4.56 -1.18 -0.49
C SER A 422 -5.25 -0.95 -1.83
N THR A 423 -5.06 -1.86 -2.80
CA THR A 423 -5.42 -1.60 -4.22
C THR A 423 -6.04 -2.80 -4.94
N THR A 424 -5.98 -4.00 -4.36
CA THR A 424 -6.45 -5.23 -5.02
C THR A 424 -7.78 -5.71 -4.43
N PRO A 425 -8.56 -6.54 -5.15
CA PRO A 425 -9.82 -7.09 -4.64
C PRO A 425 -9.63 -8.23 -3.62
N ILE A 426 -8.46 -8.36 -3.00
CA ILE A 426 -8.21 -9.42 -2.00
C ILE A 426 -9.14 -9.26 -0.79
N ARG A 427 -9.81 -10.35 -0.41
CA ARG A 427 -10.78 -10.38 0.70
C ARG A 427 -10.30 -11.27 1.83
N SER A 428 -10.72 -10.94 3.05
CA SER A 428 -10.67 -11.87 4.17
C SER A 428 -11.65 -13.03 3.96
N ALA A 429 -11.49 -14.12 4.72
CA ALA A 429 -12.40 -15.27 4.64
C ALA A 429 -13.86 -14.87 4.96
N ALA A 430 -14.05 -14.00 5.95
CA ALA A 430 -15.38 -13.50 6.32
C ALA A 430 -16.00 -12.62 5.24
N GLU A 431 -15.21 -11.70 4.65
CA GLU A 431 -15.67 -10.86 3.54
C GLU A 431 -16.05 -11.69 2.30
N GLU A 432 -15.25 -12.70 1.96
CA GLU A 432 -15.57 -13.61 0.85
C GLU A 432 -16.84 -14.42 1.15
N LEU A 433 -17.01 -14.91 2.39
CA LEU A 433 -18.23 -15.60 2.78
C LEU A 433 -19.46 -14.70 2.67
N SER A 434 -19.38 -13.46 3.13
CA SER A 434 -20.47 -12.47 2.99
C SER A 434 -20.79 -12.20 1.52
N MET A 435 -19.78 -12.09 0.66
CA MET A 435 -19.97 -11.93 -0.78
C MET A 435 -20.63 -13.15 -1.42
N LEU A 436 -20.19 -14.36 -1.06
CA LEU A 436 -20.80 -15.61 -1.54
C LEU A 436 -22.26 -15.71 -1.09
N PHE A 437 -22.56 -15.31 0.14
CA PHE A 437 -23.91 -15.30 0.68
C PHE A 437 -24.82 -14.27 -0.02
N GLN A 438 -24.34 -13.04 -0.23
CA GLN A 438 -25.10 -11.99 -0.94
C GLN A 438 -25.43 -12.36 -2.38
N ASN A 439 -24.57 -13.15 -3.02
CA ASN A 439 -24.78 -13.62 -4.39
C ASN A 439 -25.39 -15.03 -4.44
N ALA A 440 -25.78 -15.60 -3.30
CA ALA A 440 -26.41 -16.91 -3.24
C ALA A 440 -27.84 -16.81 -3.79
N GLU A 441 -28.25 -17.85 -4.51
CA GLU A 441 -29.60 -17.91 -5.08
C GLU A 441 -30.64 -18.19 -3.98
N GLU A 442 -31.71 -17.40 -3.94
CA GLU A 442 -32.72 -17.46 -2.89
C GLU A 442 -33.51 -18.78 -2.91
N ILE A 443 -33.87 -19.26 -1.71
CA ILE A 443 -34.80 -20.38 -1.54
C ILE A 443 -36.20 -19.81 -1.33
N GLN A 444 -37.14 -20.19 -2.20
CA GLN A 444 -38.54 -19.81 -2.05
C GLN A 444 -39.23 -20.70 -1.02
N VAL A 445 -39.85 -20.11 0.00
CA VAL A 445 -40.66 -20.85 0.99
C VAL A 445 -42.13 -20.79 0.59
N VAL A 446 -42.78 -21.95 0.43
CA VAL A 446 -44.21 -22.05 0.08
C VAL A 446 -44.94 -22.98 1.02
N TYR A 447 -46.14 -22.58 1.45
CA TYR A 447 -47.00 -23.40 2.28
C TYR A 447 -47.97 -24.24 1.43
N VAL A 448 -47.99 -25.55 1.63
CA VAL A 448 -48.73 -26.50 0.80
C VAL A 448 -49.73 -27.33 1.60
N LYS A 449 -50.89 -27.65 1.01
CA LYS A 449 -51.83 -28.63 1.56
C LYS A 449 -51.43 -30.02 1.08
N GLY A 450 -50.96 -30.89 1.98
CA GLY A 450 -50.77 -32.30 1.69
C GLY A 450 -52.10 -33.05 1.82
N PHE A 451 -52.41 -33.92 0.85
CA PHE A 451 -53.62 -34.76 0.92
C PHE A 451 -53.41 -36.03 1.77
N ASP A 452 -52.16 -36.48 1.96
CA ASP A 452 -51.80 -37.68 2.76
C ASP A 452 -50.30 -37.77 3.17
N SER A 453 -49.49 -36.73 2.91
CA SER A 453 -48.05 -36.80 3.17
C SER A 453 -47.72 -36.64 4.65
N ARG A 454 -47.02 -37.62 5.25
CA ARG A 454 -46.35 -37.47 6.57
C ARG A 454 -45.17 -36.48 6.57
N ALA A 455 -44.83 -35.92 5.41
CA ALA A 455 -43.72 -34.99 5.28
C ALA A 455 -44.11 -33.59 5.72
N ASP A 456 -43.40 -33.07 6.71
CA ASP A 456 -43.66 -31.76 7.30
C ASP A 456 -43.02 -30.63 6.50
N VAL A 457 -41.86 -30.92 5.94
CA VAL A 457 -41.10 -30.04 5.07
C VAL A 457 -40.47 -30.87 3.94
N MET A 458 -40.44 -30.32 2.74
CA MET A 458 -39.78 -30.94 1.58
C MET A 458 -39.10 -29.88 0.73
N TYR A 459 -37.79 -30.00 0.54
CA TYR A 459 -37.02 -29.15 -0.34
C TYR A 459 -37.00 -29.75 -1.74
N SER A 460 -37.28 -28.95 -2.76
CA SER A 460 -37.20 -29.32 -4.17
C SER A 460 -35.97 -28.65 -4.79
N PRO A 461 -34.80 -29.30 -4.89
CA PRO A 461 -33.57 -28.68 -5.36
C PRO A 461 -33.68 -28.05 -6.76
N GLN A 462 -34.43 -28.69 -7.65
CA GLN A 462 -34.62 -28.21 -9.03
C GLN A 462 -35.45 -26.92 -9.09
N GLN A 463 -36.37 -26.74 -8.15
CA GLN A 463 -37.25 -25.56 -8.07
C GLN A 463 -36.74 -24.52 -7.06
N ARG A 464 -35.72 -24.87 -6.27
CA ARG A 464 -35.26 -24.13 -5.08
C ARG A 464 -36.40 -23.73 -4.16
N THR A 465 -37.36 -24.63 -4.00
CA THR A 465 -38.56 -24.37 -3.22
C THR A 465 -38.57 -25.24 -1.97
N LEU A 466 -38.65 -24.62 -0.81
CA LEU A 466 -38.94 -25.29 0.45
C LEU A 466 -40.45 -25.31 0.66
N LYS A 467 -41.05 -26.51 0.53
CA LYS A 467 -42.48 -26.73 0.71
C LYS A 467 -42.74 -27.08 2.17
N VAL A 468 -43.45 -26.22 2.88
CA VAL A 468 -43.82 -26.41 4.29
C VAL A 468 -45.28 -26.82 4.37
N HIS A 469 -45.60 -27.86 5.11
CA HIS A 469 -46.99 -28.29 5.26
C HIS A 469 -47.85 -27.20 5.91
N ARG A 470 -49.05 -26.94 5.38
CA ARG A 470 -49.95 -25.87 5.86
C ARG A 470 -50.33 -26.02 7.34
N ARG A 471 -50.22 -27.23 7.91
CA ARG A 471 -50.48 -27.46 9.35
C ARG A 471 -49.72 -26.51 10.26
N TRP A 472 -48.50 -26.11 9.87
CA TRP A 472 -47.67 -25.20 10.68
C TRP A 472 -48.22 -23.76 10.74
N LEU A 473 -49.27 -23.46 9.97
CA LEU A 473 -50.05 -22.23 10.05
C LEU A 473 -51.32 -22.38 10.91
N ASP A 474 -51.64 -23.61 11.33
CA ASP A 474 -52.80 -23.94 12.15
C ASP A 474 -52.34 -24.19 13.60
N LEU A 475 -52.82 -23.35 14.52
CA LEU A 475 -52.41 -23.41 15.91
C LEU A 475 -52.77 -24.77 16.54
N ASP A 476 -53.98 -25.26 16.32
CA ASP A 476 -54.48 -26.48 16.95
C ASP A 476 -53.76 -27.72 16.38
N ASP A 477 -53.56 -27.78 15.06
CA ASP A 477 -52.90 -28.93 14.41
C ASP A 477 -51.40 -29.00 14.77
N THR A 478 -50.74 -27.85 14.91
CA THR A 478 -49.32 -27.81 15.29
C THR A 478 -49.10 -28.37 16.71
N HIS A 479 -49.96 -28.01 17.67
CA HIS A 479 -49.84 -28.42 19.08
C HIS A 479 -50.24 -29.89 19.33
N GLN A 480 -50.96 -30.56 18.43
CA GLN A 480 -51.34 -31.96 18.59
C GLN A 480 -50.16 -32.94 18.49
N ARG A 481 -49.09 -32.55 17.77
CA ARG A 481 -47.94 -33.44 17.47
C ARG A 481 -46.64 -33.01 18.15
N THR A 482 -46.54 -31.76 18.58
CA THR A 482 -45.38 -31.26 19.33
C THR A 482 -45.61 -31.38 20.82
N SER A 483 -44.55 -31.69 21.58
CA SER A 483 -44.60 -31.78 23.04
C SER A 483 -44.64 -30.38 23.67
N CYS A 484 -45.75 -29.67 23.48
CA CYS A 484 -46.04 -28.40 24.12
C CYS A 484 -46.46 -28.65 25.58
N ARG A 485 -46.18 -27.68 26.47
CA ARG A 485 -46.89 -27.63 27.76
C ARG A 485 -48.37 -27.49 27.44
N ASN A 486 -49.26 -28.17 28.19
CA ASN A 486 -50.72 -28.06 28.03
C ASN A 486 -51.16 -26.60 28.13
N TRP A 487 -51.14 -25.88 27.01
CA TRP A 487 -51.77 -24.60 26.90
C TRP A 487 -53.25 -24.90 26.75
N ILE A 488 -53.96 -24.77 27.86
CA ILE A 488 -55.39 -25.04 27.92
C ILE A 488 -56.10 -23.97 27.09
N LEU A 489 -56.54 -24.33 25.89
CA LEU A 489 -57.59 -23.62 25.17
C LEU A 489 -58.94 -23.99 25.79
N ARG A 490 -59.19 -23.57 27.04
CA ARG A 490 -60.59 -23.38 27.48
C ARG A 490 -61.02 -22.06 26.91
N SER A 491 -61.48 -22.13 25.67
CA SER A 491 -62.18 -21.07 24.98
C SER A 491 -63.39 -20.65 25.83
N ALA A 492 -63.23 -19.59 26.61
CA ALA A 492 -64.31 -18.71 27.00
C ALA A 492 -64.11 -17.46 26.13
N ASN A 493 -64.90 -17.37 25.05
CA ASN A 493 -64.99 -16.28 24.06
C ASN A 493 -64.27 -16.54 22.72
N LYS A 494 -64.83 -17.46 21.93
CA LYS A 494 -64.66 -17.53 20.47
C LYS A 494 -65.23 -16.30 19.72
N GLU A 495 -65.83 -15.34 20.42
CA GLU A 495 -66.53 -14.19 19.82
C GLU A 495 -65.67 -12.94 19.61
N SER A 496 -64.45 -12.86 20.18
CA SER A 496 -63.54 -11.77 19.85
C SER A 496 -62.44 -12.30 18.95
N GLY A 497 -62.38 -11.86 17.69
CA GLY A 497 -61.29 -12.14 16.74
C GLY A 497 -59.92 -11.54 17.14
N LYS A 498 -59.61 -11.51 18.44
CA LYS A 498 -58.34 -11.07 19.00
C LYS A 498 -57.30 -12.15 18.69
N ARG A 499 -56.24 -11.77 17.96
CA ARG A 499 -55.08 -12.63 17.67
C ARG A 499 -54.44 -13.03 19.00
N GLU A 500 -54.57 -14.30 19.37
CA GLU A 500 -53.90 -14.83 20.56
C GLU A 500 -52.38 -14.86 20.35
N PRO A 501 -51.59 -14.57 21.41
CA PRO A 501 -50.13 -14.54 21.31
C PRO A 501 -49.55 -15.95 21.16
N PHE A 502 -48.51 -16.08 20.35
CA PHE A 502 -47.79 -17.33 20.16
C PHE A 502 -46.53 -17.37 21.03
N PHE A 503 -46.51 -18.18 22.10
CA PHE A 503 -45.34 -18.35 22.98
C PHE A 503 -44.54 -19.65 22.74
N CYS A 504 -44.88 -20.40 21.70
CA CYS A 504 -44.29 -21.71 21.47
C CYS A 504 -43.04 -21.63 20.58
N GLY A 505 -41.99 -20.94 21.04
CA GLY A 505 -40.72 -20.83 20.31
C GLY A 505 -40.12 -22.18 19.89
N HIS A 506 -40.36 -23.24 20.67
CA HIS A 506 -39.93 -24.60 20.34
C HIS A 506 -40.56 -25.17 19.04
N ILE A 507 -41.77 -24.75 18.66
CA ILE A 507 -42.40 -25.12 17.38
C ILE A 507 -41.61 -24.51 16.21
N ILE A 508 -41.18 -23.25 16.35
CA ILE A 508 -40.35 -22.57 15.33
C ILE A 508 -39.00 -23.27 15.24
N GLU A 509 -38.40 -23.61 16.38
CA GLU A 509 -37.16 -24.39 16.41
C GLU A 509 -37.30 -25.73 15.67
N GLU A 510 -38.36 -26.48 15.92
CA GLU A 510 -38.62 -27.76 15.26
C GLU A 510 -38.81 -27.60 13.75
N LEU A 511 -39.62 -26.63 13.32
CA LEU A 511 -39.82 -26.34 11.91
C LEU A 511 -38.49 -25.96 11.20
N LEU A 512 -37.66 -25.16 11.86
CA LEU A 512 -36.34 -24.77 11.32
C LEU A 512 -35.40 -25.97 11.22
N LEU A 513 -35.38 -26.85 12.23
CA LEU A 513 -34.60 -28.09 12.19
C LEU A 513 -35.03 -28.99 11.02
N LEU A 514 -36.33 -29.19 10.84
CA LEU A 514 -36.88 -29.98 9.73
C LEU A 514 -36.55 -29.33 8.38
N SER A 515 -36.60 -28.00 8.31
CA SER A 515 -36.26 -27.23 7.10
C SER A 515 -34.80 -27.38 6.71
N ILE A 516 -33.87 -27.20 7.67
CA ILE A 516 -32.43 -27.38 7.46
C ILE A 516 -32.15 -28.81 7.02
N SER A 517 -32.67 -29.79 7.74
CA SER A 517 -32.48 -31.21 7.42
C SER A 517 -32.98 -31.54 6.01
N SER A 518 -34.11 -30.96 5.62
CA SER A 518 -34.69 -31.11 4.28
C SER A 518 -33.85 -30.46 3.18
N VAL A 519 -33.24 -29.29 3.44
CA VAL A 519 -32.40 -28.58 2.46
C VAL A 519 -31.05 -29.25 2.26
N PHE A 520 -30.42 -29.74 3.34
CA PHE A 520 -29.05 -30.26 3.32
C PHE A 520 -28.97 -31.81 3.25
N GLY A 521 -30.07 -32.53 3.48
CA GLY A 521 -30.14 -34.00 3.44
C GLY A 521 -29.28 -34.69 4.51
N ASP A 522 -28.92 -35.96 4.28
CA ASP A 522 -28.06 -36.78 5.16
C ASP A 522 -26.58 -36.32 5.19
N SER A 523 -26.23 -35.20 4.53
CA SER A 523 -24.84 -34.78 4.33
C SER A 523 -24.52 -33.41 4.96
N GLN A 524 -23.51 -33.45 5.85
CA GLN A 524 -22.43 -32.49 6.03
C GLN A 524 -22.59 -31.18 6.83
N THR A 525 -23.71 -30.85 7.49
CA THR A 525 -23.62 -29.81 8.55
C THR A 525 -23.03 -30.43 9.82
N PRO A 526 -21.85 -29.99 10.31
CA PRO A 526 -21.33 -30.49 11.57
C PRO A 526 -22.37 -30.24 12.68
N ARG A 527 -22.67 -31.25 13.50
CA ARG A 527 -23.62 -31.15 14.61
C ARG A 527 -23.36 -29.94 15.52
N THR A 528 -22.09 -29.54 15.63
CA THR A 528 -21.66 -28.35 16.37
C THR A 528 -22.12 -27.02 15.75
N THR A 529 -22.17 -26.93 14.42
CA THR A 529 -22.68 -25.77 13.67
C THR A 529 -24.19 -25.66 13.83
N GLU A 530 -24.91 -26.77 13.67
CA GLU A 530 -26.36 -26.85 13.90
C GLU A 530 -26.71 -26.42 15.34
N MET A 531 -25.99 -26.95 16.34
CA MET A 531 -26.16 -26.53 17.74
C MET A 531 -25.92 -25.04 17.95
N ARG A 532 -24.92 -24.43 17.30
CA ARG A 532 -24.63 -23.00 17.42
C ARG A 532 -25.76 -22.18 16.79
N TYR A 533 -26.23 -22.58 15.61
CA TYR A 533 -27.34 -21.93 14.92
C TYR A 533 -28.63 -22.00 15.76
N MET A 534 -28.97 -23.17 16.30
CA MET A 534 -30.15 -23.35 17.15
C MET A 534 -30.04 -22.58 18.47
N ARG A 535 -28.86 -22.47 19.08
CA ARG A 535 -28.65 -21.59 20.25
C ARG A 535 -28.89 -20.12 19.92
N HIS A 536 -28.47 -19.69 18.73
CA HIS A 536 -28.68 -18.33 18.28
C HIS A 536 -30.17 -18.05 18.06
N ILE A 537 -30.90 -18.92 17.34
CA ILE A 537 -32.35 -18.81 17.16
C ILE A 537 -33.08 -18.77 18.52
N ARG A 538 -32.73 -19.67 19.45
CA ARG A 538 -33.29 -19.68 20.81
C ARG A 538 -33.12 -18.34 21.51
N ARG A 539 -31.97 -17.70 21.33
CA ARG A 539 -31.71 -16.36 21.88
C ARG A 539 -32.61 -15.33 21.20
N LEU A 540 -32.72 -15.34 19.87
CA LEU A 540 -33.58 -14.42 19.13
C LEU A 540 -35.07 -14.57 19.51
N LEU A 541 -35.57 -15.80 19.58
CA LEU A 541 -36.95 -16.10 19.99
C LEU A 541 -37.23 -15.74 21.45
N ARG A 542 -36.19 -15.74 22.31
CA ARG A 542 -36.32 -15.34 23.70
C ARG A 542 -36.60 -13.85 23.85
N TYR A 543 -35.90 -13.03 23.07
CA TYR A 543 -36.02 -11.57 23.08
C TYR A 543 -37.03 -11.03 22.06
N MET A 544 -37.67 -11.89 21.27
CA MET A 544 -38.72 -11.44 20.37
C MET A 544 -39.86 -10.81 21.19
N PRO A 545 -40.32 -9.59 20.84
CA PRO A 545 -41.48 -8.99 21.49
C PRO A 545 -42.77 -9.75 21.13
N HIS A 546 -43.61 -10.00 22.12
CA HIS A 546 -44.93 -10.61 21.99
C HIS A 546 -45.97 -9.76 22.69
N GLN A 547 -47.27 -10.01 22.43
CA GLN A 547 -48.38 -9.25 23.03
C GLN A 547 -48.19 -7.73 22.96
N ILE A 548 -47.70 -7.22 21.82
CA ILE A 548 -47.57 -5.78 21.67
C ILE A 548 -48.98 -5.17 21.70
N THR A 549 -49.18 -4.28 22.66
CA THR A 549 -50.43 -3.55 22.86
C THR A 549 -50.17 -2.07 22.62
N LEU A 550 -51.14 -1.44 21.96
CA LEU A 550 -51.18 -0.01 21.74
C LEU A 550 -52.50 0.48 22.35
N ALA A 551 -52.41 1.40 23.31
CA ALA A 551 -53.58 1.89 24.05
C ALA A 551 -53.54 3.42 24.20
N PRO A 552 -54.70 4.11 24.17
CA PRO A 552 -54.77 5.52 24.50
C PRO A 552 -54.44 5.72 25.97
N SER A 553 -53.67 6.76 26.27
CA SER A 553 -53.29 7.15 27.63
C SER A 553 -53.39 8.67 27.77
N GLU A 554 -53.44 9.18 29.00
CA GLU A 554 -53.37 10.63 29.22
C GLU A 554 -52.11 11.20 28.54
N GLY A 555 -52.32 12.04 27.51
CA GLY A 555 -51.24 12.70 26.77
C GLY A 555 -50.68 11.96 25.55
N GLY A 556 -51.27 10.83 25.11
CA GLY A 556 -50.86 10.19 23.85
C GLY A 556 -51.14 8.68 23.76
N LEU A 557 -50.20 7.93 23.18
CA LEU A 557 -50.30 6.48 23.00
C LEU A 557 -49.25 5.73 23.81
N THR A 558 -49.69 4.76 24.60
CA THR A 558 -48.80 3.85 25.33
C THR A 558 -48.61 2.56 24.55
N VAL A 559 -47.35 2.20 24.34
CA VAL A 559 -46.93 0.92 23.76
C VAL A 559 -46.39 0.05 24.88
N ALA A 560 -46.93 -1.17 25.03
CA ALA A 560 -46.43 -2.16 25.99
C ALA A 560 -46.30 -3.55 25.33
N TRP A 561 -45.34 -4.35 25.77
CA TRP A 561 -45.07 -5.68 25.22
C TRP A 561 -44.55 -6.65 26.28
N GLU A 562 -44.48 -7.92 25.92
CA GLU A 562 -43.82 -8.96 26.70
C GLU A 562 -42.70 -9.64 25.91
N ASP A 563 -41.83 -10.35 26.62
CA ASP A 563 -40.79 -11.22 26.05
C ASP A 563 -40.73 -12.54 26.82
N ASN A 564 -39.93 -13.50 26.34
CA ASN A 564 -39.82 -14.82 26.97
C ASN A 564 -38.67 -14.89 28.00
N GLU A 565 -38.15 -13.76 28.47
CA GLU A 565 -37.05 -13.72 29.43
C GLU A 565 -37.56 -13.94 30.86
N THR A 566 -36.70 -14.48 31.73
CA THR A 566 -37.13 -14.80 33.11
C THR A 566 -37.26 -13.54 33.97
N GLU A 567 -38.25 -13.54 34.87
CA GLU A 567 -38.45 -12.48 35.87
C GLU A 567 -37.21 -12.20 36.73
N LEU A 568 -36.42 -13.23 37.04
CA LEU A 568 -35.17 -13.10 37.79
C LEU A 568 -34.12 -12.31 36.98
N PHE A 569 -33.99 -12.61 35.69
CA PHE A 569 -33.08 -11.86 34.81
C PHE A 569 -33.57 -10.43 34.60
N ARG A 570 -34.89 -10.21 34.50
CA ARG A 570 -35.48 -8.86 34.42
C ARG A 570 -35.16 -8.00 35.65
N LYS A 571 -35.19 -8.60 36.85
CA LYS A 571 -34.99 -7.87 38.13
C LYS A 571 -33.54 -7.70 38.54
N HIS A 572 -32.66 -8.63 38.15
CA HIS A 572 -31.28 -8.69 38.62
C HIS A 572 -30.23 -8.67 37.50
N GLY A 573 -30.65 -8.64 36.24
CA GLY A 573 -29.77 -8.45 35.10
C GLY A 573 -29.14 -7.05 35.12
N LEU A 574 -27.87 -6.97 34.68
CA LEU A 574 -27.24 -5.70 34.32
C LEU A 574 -28.05 -5.04 33.19
N ASP A 575 -27.99 -3.71 33.04
CA ASP A 575 -28.68 -2.98 31.96
C ASP A 575 -28.31 -3.59 30.59
N GLY A 576 -29.19 -4.46 30.08
CA GLY A 576 -29.05 -5.12 28.79
C GLY A 576 -29.39 -4.18 27.63
N ALA A 577 -29.33 -4.69 26.40
CA ALA A 577 -29.75 -3.93 25.23
C ALA A 577 -31.21 -3.44 25.40
N ALA A 578 -31.47 -2.19 25.03
CA ALA A 578 -32.80 -1.61 25.04
C ALA A 578 -33.64 -2.17 23.88
N TYR A 579 -34.96 -2.21 24.03
CA TYR A 579 -35.87 -2.37 22.91
C TYR A 579 -35.96 -1.08 22.12
N HIS A 580 -35.85 -1.17 20.81
CA HIS A 580 -36.16 -0.10 19.87
C HIS A 580 -37.64 -0.17 19.53
N VAL A 581 -38.36 0.91 19.82
CA VAL A 581 -39.80 1.06 19.55
C VAL A 581 -39.96 2.19 18.55
N ILE A 582 -40.61 1.92 17.42
CA ILE A 582 -41.01 2.95 16.47
C ILE A 582 -42.53 3.00 16.41
N LEU A 583 -43.08 4.19 16.58
CA LEU A 583 -44.50 4.47 16.43
C LEU A 583 -44.74 5.11 15.06
N HIS A 584 -45.10 4.27 14.10
CA HIS A 584 -45.32 4.69 12.72
C HIS A 584 -46.71 5.30 12.54
N GLU A 585 -46.79 6.38 11.76
CA GLU A 585 -48.06 6.86 11.21
C GLU A 585 -48.62 5.81 10.23
N GLU A 586 -49.94 5.65 10.15
CA GLU A 586 -50.61 4.67 9.26
C GLU A 586 -50.23 4.83 7.78
N SER A 587 -49.85 6.04 7.35
CA SER A 587 -49.35 6.33 6.00
C SER A 587 -48.00 5.68 5.68
N CYS A 588 -47.25 5.20 6.68
CA CYS A 588 -45.92 4.60 6.55
C CYS A 588 -45.97 3.11 6.10
N ILE A 589 -46.83 2.78 5.13
CA ILE A 589 -47.23 1.40 4.79
C ILE A 589 -46.03 0.51 4.42
N ASP A 590 -45.04 1.05 3.72
CA ASP A 590 -43.88 0.29 3.23
C ASP A 590 -43.06 -0.31 4.38
N MET A 591 -43.02 0.36 5.54
CA MET A 591 -42.25 -0.11 6.71
C MET A 591 -42.81 -1.38 7.34
N LYS A 592 -44.07 -1.76 7.05
CA LYS A 592 -44.68 -2.99 7.61
C LYS A 592 -43.99 -4.27 7.13
N GLN A 593 -43.23 -4.20 6.03
CA GLN A 593 -42.52 -5.34 5.44
C GLN A 593 -41.00 -5.29 5.68
N GLU A 594 -40.49 -4.22 6.29
CA GLU A 594 -39.06 -4.03 6.55
C GLU A 594 -38.67 -4.40 7.99
N LEU A 595 -37.38 -4.68 8.19
CA LEU A 595 -36.80 -4.80 9.53
C LEU A 595 -36.70 -3.41 10.17
N LEU A 596 -36.82 -3.32 11.50
CA LEU A 596 -36.60 -2.06 12.23
C LEU A 596 -35.18 -1.55 12.04
N HIS A 597 -34.21 -2.46 12.10
CA HIS A 597 -32.80 -2.19 11.83
C HIS A 597 -32.06 -3.49 11.54
N SER A 598 -30.98 -3.42 10.74
CA SER A 598 -30.08 -4.56 10.51
C SER A 598 -28.99 -4.67 11.58
N ASP A 599 -28.49 -3.53 12.05
CA ASP A 599 -27.47 -3.37 13.10
C ASP A 599 -28.00 -2.49 14.23
N PRO A 600 -27.41 -2.54 15.44
CA PRO A 600 -27.87 -1.71 16.56
C PRO A 600 -27.82 -0.22 16.23
N VAL A 601 -28.91 0.49 16.49
CA VAL A 601 -29.00 1.93 16.34
C VAL A 601 -28.26 2.60 17.50
N LEU A 602 -27.23 3.37 17.16
CA LEU A 602 -26.40 4.11 18.13
C LEU A 602 -26.91 5.54 18.36
N ASP A 603 -27.72 6.07 17.46
CA ASP A 603 -28.27 7.42 17.51
C ASP A 603 -29.51 7.48 18.41
N SER A 604 -29.55 8.44 19.33
CA SER A 604 -30.65 8.64 20.28
C SER A 604 -31.65 9.70 19.82
N SER A 605 -31.66 10.06 18.52
CA SER A 605 -32.71 10.90 17.95
C SER A 605 -34.10 10.35 18.27
N ASP A 606 -35.04 11.24 18.59
CA ASP A 606 -36.46 10.90 18.83
C ASP A 606 -37.21 10.54 17.54
N LEU A 607 -36.57 10.68 16.37
CA LEU A 607 -37.14 10.41 15.05
C LEU A 607 -36.37 9.30 14.33
N ALA A 608 -37.12 8.34 13.80
CA ALA A 608 -36.63 7.34 12.87
C ALA A 608 -36.36 7.95 11.48
N VAL A 609 -35.70 7.19 10.61
CA VAL A 609 -35.36 7.63 9.23
C VAL A 609 -36.60 8.01 8.41
N CYS A 610 -37.73 7.35 8.66
CA CYS A 610 -39.02 7.67 8.03
C CYS A 610 -39.70 8.93 8.61
N GLY A 611 -39.09 9.60 9.59
CA GLY A 611 -39.65 10.75 10.29
C GLY A 611 -40.66 10.42 11.39
N CYS A 612 -40.97 9.14 11.61
CA CYS A 612 -41.84 8.68 12.69
C CYS A 612 -41.11 8.72 14.05
N ARG A 613 -41.85 8.84 15.14
CA ARG A 613 -41.28 8.88 16.50
C ARG A 613 -40.67 7.52 16.87
N GLN A 614 -39.52 7.54 17.55
CA GLN A 614 -38.89 6.33 18.08
C GLN A 614 -38.45 6.53 19.54
N GLN A 615 -38.34 5.43 20.28
CA GLN A 615 -37.79 5.41 21.63
C GLN A 615 -36.96 4.15 21.86
N PHE A 616 -35.99 4.24 22.78
CA PHE A 616 -35.19 3.12 23.26
C PHE A 616 -35.55 2.83 24.71
N VAL A 617 -36.13 1.66 24.96
CA VAL A 617 -36.74 1.32 26.24
C VAL A 617 -35.98 0.16 26.88
N PRO A 618 -35.44 0.32 28.10
CA PRO A 618 -34.76 -0.77 28.80
C PRO A 618 -35.66 -2.00 28.93
N GLN A 619 -35.08 -3.20 28.81
CA GLN A 619 -35.81 -4.48 28.90
C GLN A 619 -36.61 -4.64 30.20
N ARG A 620 -36.22 -3.97 31.30
CA ARG A 620 -36.97 -4.02 32.57
C ARG A 620 -38.33 -3.32 32.53
N THR A 621 -38.48 -2.32 31.66
CA THR A 621 -39.64 -1.42 31.63
C THR A 621 -40.76 -1.99 30.76
N LYS A 622 -40.41 -2.50 29.56
CA LYS A 622 -41.34 -3.09 28.55
C LYS A 622 -42.58 -2.25 28.20
N GLN A 623 -42.53 -0.95 28.47
CA GLN A 623 -43.59 -0.01 28.13
C GLN A 623 -43.00 1.39 27.88
N CYS A 624 -43.63 2.17 27.02
CA CYS A 624 -43.29 3.57 26.78
C CYS A 624 -44.51 4.37 26.31
N LEU A 625 -44.48 5.68 26.60
CA LEU A 625 -45.52 6.64 26.19
C LEU A 625 -44.97 7.50 25.05
N PHE A 626 -45.70 7.57 23.95
CA PHE A 626 -45.47 8.54 22.88
C PHE A 626 -46.44 9.70 23.06
N ALA A 627 -45.90 10.85 23.46
CA ALA A 627 -46.64 12.10 23.60
C ALA A 627 -46.57 12.96 22.33
N ASP A 628 -47.31 14.07 22.32
CA ASP A 628 -47.32 15.08 21.24
C ASP A 628 -47.63 14.49 19.85
N LEU A 629 -48.64 13.62 19.80
CA LEU A 629 -49.12 12.99 18.57
C LEU A 629 -50.26 13.78 17.96
N ASP A 630 -50.35 13.78 16.63
CA ASP A 630 -51.50 14.33 15.91
C ASP A 630 -52.76 13.48 16.18
N GLU A 631 -53.78 14.10 16.76
CA GLU A 631 -55.04 13.48 17.20
C GLU A 631 -55.87 12.94 16.02
N PHE A 632 -55.68 13.47 14.81
CA PHE A 632 -56.40 13.07 13.61
C PHE A 632 -55.70 11.95 12.82
N LYS A 633 -54.56 11.49 13.31
CA LYS A 633 -53.79 10.42 12.68
C LYS A 633 -53.84 9.14 13.49
N ARG A 634 -53.73 8.01 12.79
CA ARG A 634 -53.63 6.69 13.39
C ARG A 634 -52.19 6.23 13.35
N TYR A 635 -51.79 5.51 14.39
CA TYR A 635 -50.43 5.03 14.55
C TYR A 635 -50.39 3.54 14.85
N TYR A 636 -49.35 2.85 14.41
CA TYR A 636 -49.08 1.46 14.78
C TYR A 636 -47.66 1.33 15.32
N ALA A 637 -47.47 0.40 16.26
CA ALA A 637 -46.18 0.17 16.88
C ALA A 637 -45.45 -1.01 16.25
N MET A 638 -44.15 -0.85 16.08
CA MET A 638 -43.22 -1.94 15.84
C MET A 638 -42.14 -1.93 16.93
N VAL A 639 -41.83 -3.11 17.46
CA VAL A 639 -40.90 -3.28 18.58
C VAL A 639 -39.91 -4.38 18.24
N SER A 640 -38.62 -4.12 18.47
CA SER A 640 -37.55 -5.11 18.37
C SER A 640 -36.46 -4.84 19.41
N LEU A 641 -35.65 -5.83 19.77
CA LEU A 641 -34.47 -5.60 20.59
C LEU A 641 -33.43 -4.82 19.76
N ASN A 642 -32.77 -3.80 20.32
CA ASN A 642 -31.73 -3.03 19.62
C ASN A 642 -30.42 -3.83 19.51
N GLU A 643 -30.47 -4.96 18.82
CA GLU A 643 -29.35 -5.84 18.51
C GLU A 643 -29.32 -6.20 17.02
N ARG A 644 -28.16 -6.63 16.54
CA ARG A 644 -28.00 -7.10 15.17
C ARG A 644 -28.93 -8.29 14.89
N SER A 645 -29.70 -8.20 13.81
CA SER A 645 -30.62 -9.27 13.35
C SER A 645 -31.66 -9.71 14.38
N ALA A 646 -32.11 -8.79 15.25
CA ALA A 646 -33.20 -9.04 16.19
C ALA A 646 -34.54 -9.28 15.46
N LEU A 647 -35.41 -10.10 16.07
CA LEU A 647 -36.77 -10.32 15.60
C LEU A 647 -37.66 -9.18 16.10
N TYR A 648 -38.58 -8.70 15.26
CA TYR A 648 -39.63 -7.77 15.66
C TYR A 648 -40.93 -8.51 15.93
N GLY A 649 -41.74 -8.00 16.84
CA GLY A 649 -43.03 -8.61 17.19
C GLY A 649 -44.12 -8.32 16.15
N LEU A 650 -45.28 -8.96 16.33
CA LEU A 650 -46.44 -8.73 15.46
C LEU A 650 -46.89 -7.27 15.53
N ILE A 651 -46.98 -6.62 14.38
CA ILE A 651 -47.38 -5.22 14.24
C ILE A 651 -48.79 -5.00 14.78
N THR A 652 -48.99 -3.92 15.55
CA THR A 652 -50.31 -3.58 16.11
C THR A 652 -51.26 -3.06 15.04
N GLU A 653 -52.57 -3.15 15.30
CA GLU A 653 -53.55 -2.42 14.48
C GLU A 653 -53.41 -0.90 14.73
N PRO A 654 -53.59 -0.05 13.71
CA PRO A 654 -53.44 1.39 13.88
C PRO A 654 -54.51 2.01 14.78
N LEU A 655 -54.11 2.90 15.70
CA LEU A 655 -54.98 3.51 16.71
C LEU A 655 -54.84 5.05 16.77
N TYR A 656 -55.94 5.75 17.07
CA TYR A 656 -55.92 7.19 17.35
C TYR A 656 -55.45 7.48 18.79
N PRO A 657 -54.74 8.60 19.03
CA PRO A 657 -54.32 9.00 20.38
C PRO A 657 -55.47 9.27 21.37
N LEU A 658 -56.67 9.65 20.89
CA LEU A 658 -57.85 9.92 21.72
C LEU A 658 -58.88 8.78 21.65
N ALA A 659 -59.42 8.39 22.80
CA ALA A 659 -60.58 7.51 22.86
C ALA A 659 -61.85 8.31 22.49
N VAL A 660 -62.51 7.96 21.39
CA VAL A 660 -63.82 8.53 21.04
C VAL A 660 -64.84 8.09 22.10
N ALA A 661 -65.34 9.02 22.91
CA ALA A 661 -66.47 8.76 23.81
C ALA A 661 -67.75 8.60 22.97
N GLU A 662 -68.41 7.44 23.07
CA GLU A 662 -69.74 7.20 22.49
C GLU A 662 -70.76 8.19 23.12
N ILE A 663 -71.25 9.15 22.34
CA ILE A 663 -72.37 10.01 22.74
C ILE A 663 -73.65 9.36 22.22
N GLY A 664 -74.39 8.70 23.13
CA GLY A 664 -75.80 8.35 22.92
C GLY A 664 -76.70 9.60 22.93
N PRO A 665 -77.84 9.59 22.23
CA PRO A 665 -78.62 10.81 22.02
C PRO A 665 -79.49 11.12 23.25
N SER A 666 -79.24 12.25 23.90
CA SER A 666 -80.17 12.87 24.84
C SER A 666 -80.95 13.96 24.11
N VAL A 667 -82.21 13.65 23.80
CA VAL A 667 -83.23 14.59 23.29
C VAL A 667 -83.85 15.33 24.47
N VAL A 668 -83.84 16.67 24.48
CA VAL A 668 -84.93 17.51 25.01
C VAL A 668 -84.96 18.85 24.23
N VAL A 669 -85.85 18.94 23.23
CA VAL A 669 -87.04 19.83 23.08
C VAL A 669 -86.76 21.31 22.78
N GLY A 670 -87.28 21.75 21.63
CA GLY A 670 -87.48 23.15 21.25
C GLY A 670 -88.12 23.27 19.86
N ASP A 671 -89.47 23.25 19.84
CA ASP A 671 -90.42 23.86 18.91
C ASP A 671 -90.31 23.71 17.36
N GLN A 672 -91.26 22.91 16.85
CA GLN A 672 -92.15 23.04 15.66
C GLN A 672 -92.13 24.35 14.80
N PRO A 673 -92.78 24.39 13.59
CA PRO A 673 -93.30 23.32 12.71
C PRO A 673 -93.14 23.57 11.17
N PHE A 674 -93.67 22.61 10.39
CA PHE A 674 -94.16 22.66 8.99
C PHE A 674 -93.19 22.48 7.80
N GLY A 675 -93.53 21.47 6.98
CA GLY A 675 -93.11 21.37 5.58
C GLY A 675 -93.16 19.96 5.01
N ASP A 676 -94.36 19.48 4.65
CA ASP A 676 -94.57 18.30 3.79
C ASP A 676 -93.74 18.38 2.49
N LEU A 677 -93.28 17.23 1.96
CA LEU A 677 -93.62 16.74 0.61
C LEU A 677 -92.77 15.53 0.16
N GLN A 678 -93.46 14.40 0.07
CA GLN A 678 -93.47 13.37 -0.98
C GLN A 678 -92.39 13.34 -2.10
N HIS A 679 -91.97 12.08 -2.34
CA HIS A 679 -91.91 11.38 -3.64
C HIS A 679 -90.69 11.47 -4.59
N ARG A 680 -90.17 10.24 -4.83
CA ARG A 680 -89.93 9.54 -6.12
C ARG A 680 -88.64 9.77 -6.92
N HIS A 681 -88.04 8.60 -7.19
CA HIS A 681 -87.51 8.08 -8.45
C HIS A 681 -86.48 8.90 -9.26
N GLY A 682 -85.32 8.25 -9.42
CA GLY A 682 -84.87 7.83 -10.74
C GLY A 682 -83.65 8.56 -11.31
N PRO A 683 -82.90 7.89 -12.20
CA PRO A 683 -81.44 7.99 -12.34
C PRO A 683 -81.00 8.81 -13.56
N ILE A 684 -79.68 9.02 -13.74
CA ILE A 684 -78.91 9.29 -14.99
C ILE A 684 -77.45 9.53 -14.53
N ASP A 685 -76.50 8.65 -14.85
CA ASP A 685 -75.73 8.51 -16.10
C ASP A 685 -74.64 9.59 -16.28
N CYS A 686 -73.42 9.14 -16.56
CA CYS A 686 -72.38 9.90 -17.25
C CYS A 686 -71.30 8.94 -17.80
N SER A 687 -71.56 8.56 -19.05
CA SER A 687 -70.64 8.04 -20.07
C SER A 687 -69.32 8.80 -20.21
N GLY A 688 -68.29 8.07 -20.68
CA GLY A 688 -67.41 8.56 -21.74
C GLY A 688 -65.93 8.21 -21.63
N LEU A 689 -65.46 7.22 -22.43
CA LEU A 689 -64.48 7.40 -23.52
C LEU A 689 -64.09 6.02 -24.16
N PRO A 690 -63.67 5.98 -25.45
CA PRO A 690 -63.80 4.79 -26.30
C PRO A 690 -62.50 4.14 -26.84
N MET A 691 -62.67 2.86 -27.19
CA MET A 691 -62.05 1.95 -28.18
C MET A 691 -60.80 2.31 -29.03
N ASN A 692 -59.90 1.30 -29.18
CA ASN A 692 -59.61 0.64 -30.48
C ASN A 692 -58.83 -0.70 -30.34
N LYS A 693 -59.46 -1.86 -30.60
CA LYS A 693 -59.27 -2.85 -31.70
C LYS A 693 -57.83 -3.31 -32.02
N ARG A 694 -57.45 -4.54 -31.65
CA ARG A 694 -57.45 -5.81 -32.44
C ARG A 694 -56.55 -5.85 -33.69
N LYS A 695 -55.57 -6.77 -33.69
CA LYS A 695 -55.36 -7.78 -34.76
C LYS A 695 -54.44 -8.92 -34.29
N THR A 696 -54.94 -10.14 -34.45
CA THR A 696 -54.23 -11.44 -34.38
C THR A 696 -53.82 -11.87 -35.79
N VAL A 697 -52.84 -12.79 -35.90
CA VAL A 697 -52.87 -14.07 -36.67
C VAL A 697 -51.48 -14.49 -37.24
N SER A 698 -51.01 -15.67 -36.77
CA SER A 698 -50.38 -16.84 -37.47
C SER A 698 -49.00 -16.80 -38.15
N SER A 699 -48.13 -17.77 -37.76
CA SER A 699 -47.67 -18.97 -38.53
C SER A 699 -46.34 -19.48 -37.91
N ALA A 700 -46.11 -20.73 -37.46
CA ALA A 700 -46.25 -22.10 -37.99
C ALA A 700 -45.20 -22.51 -39.05
N GLN A 701 -44.11 -23.23 -38.66
CA GLN A 701 -43.78 -24.62 -39.06
C GLN A 701 -42.29 -25.04 -38.93
N LYS A 702 -42.08 -26.13 -38.17
CA LYS A 702 -41.28 -27.37 -38.40
C LYS A 702 -39.90 -27.36 -39.12
N SER A 703 -38.89 -27.94 -38.43
CA SER A 703 -38.06 -29.09 -38.89
C SER A 703 -37.10 -29.55 -37.75
N ARG A 704 -37.30 -30.69 -37.08
CA ARG A 704 -36.74 -32.06 -37.32
C ARG A 704 -35.22 -32.25 -37.09
N SER A 705 -34.92 -33.05 -36.06
CA SER A 705 -34.02 -34.24 -36.05
C SER A 705 -32.48 -34.07 -35.94
N LYS A 706 -31.89 -34.51 -34.80
CA LYS A 706 -31.15 -35.81 -34.72
C LYS A 706 -30.68 -36.15 -33.29
N ARG A 707 -31.00 -37.38 -32.87
CA ARG A 707 -30.30 -38.18 -31.84
C ARG A 707 -28.91 -38.54 -32.35
N GLN A 708 -27.90 -38.58 -31.47
CA GLN A 708 -26.77 -39.51 -31.61
C GLN A 708 -26.28 -39.93 -30.21
N LYS A 709 -26.25 -41.24 -29.98
CA LYS A 709 -25.59 -41.98 -28.89
C LYS A 709 -24.11 -42.22 -29.26
N TYR A 710 -23.21 -42.26 -28.28
CA TYR A 710 -22.01 -43.13 -28.08
C TYR A 710 -21.51 -42.81 -26.65
N MET A 711 -21.56 -43.71 -25.64
CA MET A 711 -20.56 -44.74 -25.27
C MET A 711 -19.11 -44.25 -25.39
N ASP A 712 -18.50 -43.80 -24.29
CA ASP A 712 -17.70 -44.60 -23.34
C ASP A 712 -17.77 -43.97 -21.93
#